data_AF-A0A672LZX2-F1
#
_entry.id   AF-A0A672LZX2-F1
#
_cell.length_a   1.000
_cell.length_b   1.000
_cell.length_c   1.000
_cell.angle_alpha   90.00
_cell.angle_beta   90.00
_cell.angle_gamma   90.00
#
_symmetry.space_group_name_H-M   'P 1'
#
loop_
_entity.id
_entity.type
_entity.pdbx_description
1 polymer ?
#
loop_
_entity_poly.entity_id
_entity_poly.type
_entity_poly.pdbx_seq_one_letter_code
_entity_poly.pdbx_strand_id
1 'polypeptide(L)'
;MKLLFAATFALFVLSAFDQADSSAYDKIVAHSRIRAKKEGPNMCALQQVVGTKKKYFSTCRNWYQGAICGKKATVLYECCPGYMKLDGMPGCPAVAPIDNVFGTVGLVKATTTQDYSALSKLREEIEGAGSYTFFAPSNDAWDLLDPEVRNALVSNVNIELYNALHYHMVNKRLLTKDLKNGMTAASMYNDLNLLINHYSNGVVTVNCARIIHGNQVATNGVVHVIDRVITAVGNTIQDVIEVDDDLSTLNTVATASGLNEKLGQPGHFTLFAPTNDAFDKLDREVLDRLMEDKNSLQALLNYHLLNSVQCSEAILAGTSYETLEGSNIEIGCDGDSLTVNGIKMVLKKDIVTTNGVIHLIDQVLMPDSAKQVMELVGQSQGTFSDMLTELGLSAAMRPQAEYTLLAPLNTAFNDEVMSMDQSFLKIILENHILKNKIVLSQLYNGQRLETLAGKFLRVFVYRTAVCIENACLIRGSKEGSNGALHLMKTLITPADSSMYQLLVKNGAFKIFLSLMEVAGLTDLLKQEGDFTLFAPTDEAFAGLSERDLSLLKSDINALRAILLYHFSTSIFIGGGLETGVTNLLKTLQGSNLKVLFANESMLVNTVKVRDSDLMATNGVIHFIRTLLYAEGEGYEIIPLLLQWPFFPFQIKYMFKNCFVSGYRYQEIPLTFMSMYIKNGSHVNAIIQREPTITKVTRVIESPTKMKKVTRVIEGQPSVTKVTRVIEGDPTMTKVTRVIERNPSITTYVHLHKPCTNVLNNACFENSKLYLKLNFLVSSPNLIQHEQVLAPLHLFFNFHNKLNF
;
A
#
# COMPACT_ATOMS: atom_id res chain seq x y z
N MET A 1 54.79 -23.72 -8.37
CA MET A 1 54.24 -22.39 -8.74
C MET A 1 53.44 -22.41 -10.05
N LYS A 2 53.95 -23.01 -11.15
CA LYS A 2 53.21 -23.13 -12.44
C LYS A 2 51.91 -23.96 -12.37
N LEU A 3 51.88 -25.05 -11.58
CA LEU A 3 50.67 -25.88 -11.38
C LEU A 3 49.59 -25.18 -10.55
N LEU A 4 49.98 -24.37 -9.55
CA LEU A 4 49.03 -23.56 -8.77
C LEU A 4 48.43 -22.44 -9.63
N PHE A 5 49.23 -21.81 -10.50
CA PHE A 5 48.75 -20.81 -11.44
C PHE A 5 47.80 -21.40 -12.50
N ALA A 6 48.05 -22.61 -12.98
CA ALA A 6 47.15 -23.29 -13.92
C ALA A 6 45.82 -23.68 -13.26
N ALA A 7 45.85 -24.13 -12.01
CA ALA A 7 44.64 -24.48 -11.26
C ALA A 7 43.82 -23.24 -10.87
N THR A 8 44.45 -22.14 -10.46
CA THR A 8 43.76 -20.88 -10.15
C THR A 8 43.26 -20.20 -11.41
N PHE A 9 43.97 -20.27 -12.54
CA PHE A 9 43.49 -19.75 -13.82
C PHE A 9 42.35 -20.60 -14.37
N ALA A 10 42.37 -21.93 -14.20
CA ALA A 10 41.24 -22.79 -14.57
C ALA A 10 40.00 -22.53 -13.69
N LEU A 11 40.18 -22.32 -12.37
CA LEU A 11 39.09 -21.91 -11.47
C LEU A 11 38.57 -20.50 -11.78
N PHE A 12 39.44 -19.56 -12.15
CA PHE A 12 39.05 -18.20 -12.53
C PHE A 12 38.32 -18.17 -13.88
N VAL A 13 38.76 -18.99 -14.84
CA VAL A 13 38.08 -19.19 -16.13
C VAL A 13 36.73 -19.89 -15.93
N LEU A 14 36.65 -20.91 -15.07
CA LEU A 14 35.38 -21.56 -14.71
C LEU A 14 34.42 -20.61 -13.97
N SER A 15 34.91 -19.72 -13.10
CA SER A 15 34.08 -18.70 -12.45
C SER A 15 33.70 -17.54 -13.38
N ALA A 16 34.50 -17.25 -14.41
CA ALA A 16 34.19 -16.24 -15.42
C ALA A 16 33.17 -16.75 -16.47
N PHE A 17 33.10 -18.07 -16.69
CA PHE A 17 32.06 -18.69 -17.52
C PHE A 17 30.73 -18.94 -16.77
N ASP A 18 30.71 -18.83 -15.44
CA ASP A 18 29.49 -18.98 -14.62
C ASP A 18 28.61 -17.71 -14.59
N GLN A 19 29.06 -16.64 -15.27
CA GLN A 19 28.19 -15.55 -15.74
C GLN A 19 27.63 -15.83 -17.14
N ALA A 20 27.40 -17.10 -17.51
CA ALA A 20 26.46 -17.40 -18.57
C ALA A 20 25.08 -16.91 -18.11
N ASP A 21 24.49 -15.95 -18.83
CA ASP A 21 23.13 -15.43 -18.60
C ASP A 21 22.13 -16.59 -18.51
N SER A 22 21.90 -17.10 -17.30
CA SER A 22 20.99 -18.21 -17.04
C SER A 22 19.57 -17.67 -16.94
N SER A 23 18.67 -18.26 -17.72
CA SER A 23 17.27 -17.85 -17.76
C SER A 23 16.54 -18.23 -16.46
N ALA A 24 15.37 -17.64 -16.21
CA ALA A 24 14.57 -18.02 -15.04
C ALA A 24 14.18 -19.51 -15.07
N TYR A 25 13.96 -20.07 -16.27
CA TYR A 25 13.73 -21.50 -16.47
C TYR A 25 14.95 -22.32 -16.05
N ASP A 26 16.16 -21.96 -16.53
CA ASP A 26 17.39 -22.71 -16.23
C ASP A 26 17.72 -22.74 -14.74
N LYS A 27 17.50 -21.61 -14.05
CA LYS A 27 17.66 -21.51 -12.59
C LYS A 27 16.73 -22.46 -11.85
N ILE A 28 15.47 -22.57 -12.27
CA ILE A 28 14.50 -23.46 -11.63
C ILE A 28 14.81 -24.92 -11.91
N VAL A 29 15.21 -25.27 -13.14
CA VAL A 29 15.63 -26.63 -13.48
C VAL A 29 16.89 -27.01 -12.68
N ALA A 30 17.84 -26.10 -12.51
CA ALA A 30 19.02 -26.33 -11.67
C ALA A 30 18.63 -26.61 -10.20
N HIS A 31 17.71 -25.83 -9.63
CA HIS A 31 17.18 -26.08 -8.29
C HIS A 31 16.42 -27.41 -8.20
N SER A 32 15.64 -27.76 -9.23
CA SER A 32 14.95 -29.05 -9.33
C SER A 32 15.94 -30.23 -9.30
N ARG A 33 17.07 -30.13 -9.99
CA ARG A 33 18.15 -31.13 -9.97
C ARG A 33 18.80 -31.27 -8.59
N ILE A 34 19.00 -30.16 -7.89
CA ILE A 34 19.52 -30.16 -6.51
C ILE A 34 18.57 -30.93 -5.58
N ARG A 35 17.25 -30.72 -5.72
CA ARG A 35 16.22 -31.42 -4.91
C ARG A 35 16.19 -32.92 -5.18
N ALA A 36 16.41 -33.34 -6.42
CA ALA A 36 16.40 -34.74 -6.82
C ALA A 36 17.78 -35.44 -6.68
N LYS A 37 18.79 -34.77 -6.14
CA LYS A 37 20.17 -35.31 -6.05
C LYS A 37 20.27 -36.69 -5.39
N LYS A 38 19.36 -37.03 -4.48
CA LYS A 38 19.32 -38.33 -3.79
C LYS A 38 18.78 -39.47 -4.66
N GLU A 39 17.99 -39.15 -5.69
CA GLU A 39 17.36 -40.14 -6.59
C GLU A 39 18.31 -40.61 -7.71
N GLY A 40 19.46 -39.94 -7.85
CA GLY A 40 20.52 -40.31 -8.79
C GLY A 40 21.02 -39.13 -9.66
N PRO A 41 22.03 -39.37 -10.50
CA PRO A 41 22.57 -38.34 -11.39
C PRO A 41 21.51 -37.86 -12.38
N ASN A 42 21.51 -36.55 -12.66
CA ASN A 42 20.66 -35.89 -13.66
C ASN A 42 19.14 -36.16 -13.52
N MET A 43 18.69 -36.47 -12.30
CA MET A 43 17.28 -36.49 -11.95
C MET A 43 16.80 -35.08 -11.64
N CYS A 44 15.54 -34.79 -11.97
CA CYS A 44 14.84 -33.56 -11.68
C CYS A 44 13.57 -33.85 -10.87
N ALA A 45 13.28 -32.99 -9.90
CA ALA A 45 12.08 -33.07 -9.08
C ALA A 45 10.99 -32.14 -9.65
N LEU A 46 9.84 -32.70 -9.99
CA LEU A 46 8.67 -31.98 -10.50
C LEU A 46 7.52 -32.09 -9.50
N GLN A 47 6.65 -31.08 -9.47
CA GLN A 47 5.39 -31.16 -8.75
C GLN A 47 4.27 -31.47 -9.74
N GLN A 48 3.51 -32.54 -9.47
CA GLN A 48 2.30 -32.87 -10.20
C GLN A 48 1.09 -32.52 -9.36
N VAL A 49 0.13 -31.82 -9.94
CA VAL A 49 -1.12 -31.46 -9.26
C VAL A 49 -2.02 -32.70 -9.16
N VAL A 50 -2.42 -33.06 -7.94
CA VAL A 50 -3.24 -34.26 -7.69
C VAL A 50 -4.54 -34.18 -8.48
N GLY A 51 -4.87 -35.27 -9.19
CA GLY A 51 -6.04 -35.35 -10.06
C GLY A 51 -5.81 -34.85 -11.49
N THR A 52 -4.62 -34.35 -11.83
CA THR A 52 -4.28 -33.89 -13.17
C THR A 52 -3.00 -34.54 -13.69
N LYS A 53 -2.75 -34.45 -15.01
CA LYS A 53 -1.45 -34.82 -15.62
C LYS A 53 -0.44 -33.65 -15.61
N LYS A 54 -0.81 -32.47 -15.10
CA LYS A 54 0.02 -31.26 -15.19
C LYS A 54 1.20 -31.34 -14.23
N LYS A 55 2.40 -31.13 -14.79
CA LYS A 55 3.68 -31.19 -14.07
C LYS A 55 4.39 -29.85 -14.18
N TYR A 56 4.99 -29.41 -13.08
CA TYR A 56 5.66 -28.12 -12.98
C TYR A 56 7.06 -28.25 -12.38
N PHE A 57 8.01 -27.57 -13.00
CA PHE A 57 9.23 -27.15 -12.35
C PHE A 57 8.90 -25.94 -11.47
N SER A 58 8.77 -26.14 -10.16
CA SER A 58 8.28 -25.10 -9.27
C SER A 58 9.39 -24.34 -8.54
N THR A 59 9.14 -23.06 -8.27
CA THR A 59 9.99 -22.20 -7.44
C THR A 59 10.09 -22.75 -6.01
N CYS A 60 11.08 -22.30 -5.23
CA CYS A 60 11.19 -22.70 -3.82
C CYS A 60 9.93 -22.33 -3.03
N ARG A 61 9.34 -21.15 -3.30
CA ARG A 61 8.10 -20.70 -2.64
C ARG A 61 6.95 -21.70 -2.85
N ASN A 62 6.67 -22.05 -4.10
CA ASN A 62 5.58 -22.97 -4.44
C ASN A 62 5.89 -24.40 -3.98
N TRP A 63 7.17 -24.80 -4.03
CA TRP A 63 7.61 -26.11 -3.56
C TRP A 63 7.26 -26.33 -2.08
N TYR A 64 7.60 -25.37 -1.21
CA TYR A 64 7.34 -25.49 0.23
C TYR A 64 5.87 -25.33 0.60
N GLN A 65 5.06 -24.66 -0.24
CA GLN A 65 3.60 -24.63 -0.05
C GLN A 65 2.96 -26.01 -0.22
N GLY A 66 3.58 -26.92 -0.98
CA GLY A 66 3.04 -28.26 -1.21
C GLY A 66 1.73 -28.29 -2.01
N ALA A 67 1.35 -27.16 -2.62
CA ALA A 67 0.14 -26.98 -3.40
C ALA A 67 0.40 -26.06 -4.60
N ILE A 68 -0.35 -26.28 -5.68
CA ILE A 68 -0.38 -25.45 -6.89
C ILE A 68 -1.86 -25.20 -7.19
N CYS A 69 -2.23 -23.94 -7.43
CA CYS A 69 -3.63 -23.55 -7.65
C CYS A 69 -4.59 -24.12 -6.59
N GLY A 70 -4.23 -24.00 -5.30
CA GLY A 70 -5.04 -24.49 -4.17
C GLY A 70 -5.17 -26.02 -4.05
N LYS A 71 -4.64 -26.80 -5.01
CA LYS A 71 -4.66 -28.27 -4.98
C LYS A 71 -3.32 -28.81 -4.49
N LYS A 72 -3.38 -29.90 -3.71
CA LYS A 72 -2.16 -30.60 -3.25
C LYS A 72 -1.33 -31.05 -4.45
N ALA A 73 -0.02 -30.91 -4.35
CA ALA A 73 0.91 -31.37 -5.37
C ALA A 73 1.81 -32.48 -4.84
N THR A 74 1.91 -33.58 -5.57
CA THR A 74 2.82 -34.69 -5.28
C THR A 74 4.15 -34.48 -5.99
N VAL A 75 5.25 -34.86 -5.34
CA VAL A 75 6.58 -34.81 -5.95
C VAL A 75 6.79 -36.02 -6.82
N LEU A 76 7.21 -35.78 -8.06
CA LEU A 76 7.67 -36.79 -9.02
C LEU A 76 9.15 -36.57 -9.34
N TYR A 77 9.83 -37.67 -9.68
CA TYR A 77 11.23 -37.66 -10.08
C TYR A 77 11.37 -38.23 -11.49
N GLU A 78 11.86 -37.40 -12.40
CA GLU A 78 12.07 -37.75 -13.81
C GLU A 78 13.48 -37.35 -14.24
N CYS A 79 13.92 -37.83 -15.41
CA CYS A 79 15.17 -37.34 -15.97
C CYS A 79 15.05 -35.84 -16.26
N CYS A 80 16.10 -35.08 -15.92
CA CYS A 80 16.20 -33.71 -16.38
C CYS A 80 16.23 -33.67 -17.92
N PRO A 81 15.78 -32.57 -18.55
CA PRO A 81 15.87 -32.39 -20.00
C PRO A 81 17.26 -32.72 -20.55
N GLY A 82 17.32 -33.51 -21.63
CA GLY A 82 18.57 -33.98 -22.26
C GLY A 82 19.20 -35.24 -21.66
N TYR A 83 18.63 -35.85 -20.62
CA TYR A 83 19.17 -37.07 -19.98
C TYR A 83 18.19 -38.24 -20.04
N MET A 84 18.72 -39.46 -19.99
CA MET A 84 17.93 -40.69 -20.05
C MET A 84 18.41 -41.74 -19.03
N LYS A 85 17.51 -42.65 -18.68
CA LYS A 85 17.82 -43.80 -17.82
C LYS A 85 18.60 -44.85 -18.60
N LEU A 86 19.46 -45.59 -17.91
CA LEU A 86 20.07 -46.82 -18.40
C LEU A 86 19.62 -47.98 -17.51
N ASP A 87 19.32 -49.11 -18.13
CA ASP A 87 18.84 -50.29 -17.41
C ASP A 87 19.85 -50.74 -16.34
N GLY A 88 19.35 -50.99 -15.14
CA GLY A 88 20.17 -51.39 -13.98
C GLY A 88 20.98 -50.27 -13.32
N MET A 89 20.92 -49.02 -13.80
CA MET A 89 21.62 -47.88 -13.20
C MET A 89 20.66 -46.90 -12.49
N PRO A 90 21.04 -46.33 -11.32
CA PRO A 90 20.23 -45.34 -10.64
C PRO A 90 20.24 -43.98 -11.37
N GLY A 91 19.12 -43.27 -11.31
CA GLY A 91 18.95 -41.95 -11.93
C GLY A 91 18.96 -41.97 -13.46
N CYS A 92 19.53 -40.93 -14.06
CA CYS A 92 19.66 -40.74 -15.50
C CYS A 92 21.13 -40.51 -15.89
N PRO A 93 21.97 -41.56 -15.88
CA PRO A 93 23.41 -41.43 -16.06
C PRO A 93 23.83 -41.13 -17.49
N ALA A 94 22.95 -41.37 -18.48
CA ALA A 94 23.22 -41.13 -19.88
C ALA A 94 22.65 -39.80 -20.37
N VAL A 95 23.35 -39.18 -21.31
CA VAL A 95 22.82 -38.07 -22.12
C VAL A 95 22.02 -38.69 -23.27
N ALA A 96 20.85 -38.14 -23.56
CA ALA A 96 20.07 -38.58 -24.72
C ALA A 96 20.91 -38.35 -26.00
N PRO A 97 20.99 -39.33 -26.92
CA PRO A 97 21.71 -39.13 -28.17
C PRO A 97 21.12 -37.92 -28.91
N ILE A 98 22.00 -37.06 -29.42
CA ILE A 98 21.56 -35.99 -30.31
C ILE A 98 21.20 -36.58 -31.66
N ASP A 99 19.98 -36.34 -32.10
CA ASP A 99 19.49 -36.69 -33.42
C ASP A 99 19.10 -35.40 -34.17
N ASN A 100 18.70 -35.48 -35.43
CA ASN A 100 18.05 -34.36 -36.09
C ASN A 100 16.72 -34.00 -35.39
N VAL A 101 16.12 -32.88 -35.78
CA VAL A 101 14.88 -32.39 -35.14
C VAL A 101 13.77 -33.43 -35.20
N PHE A 102 13.58 -34.15 -36.32
CA PHE A 102 12.57 -35.21 -36.44
C PHE A 102 12.80 -36.36 -35.44
N GLY A 103 14.02 -36.87 -35.34
CA GLY A 103 14.38 -37.93 -34.39
C GLY A 103 14.24 -37.47 -32.94
N THR A 104 14.62 -36.21 -32.67
CA THR A 104 14.52 -35.60 -31.33
C THR A 104 13.08 -35.47 -30.86
N VAL A 105 12.13 -35.16 -31.76
CA VAL A 105 10.68 -35.17 -31.45
C VAL A 105 10.23 -36.55 -30.95
N GLY A 106 10.74 -37.63 -31.55
CA GLY A 106 10.49 -39.00 -31.08
C GLY A 106 11.14 -39.30 -29.73
N LEU A 107 12.37 -38.86 -29.49
CA LEU A 107 13.09 -39.05 -28.22
C LEU A 107 12.36 -38.39 -27.03
N VAL A 108 11.73 -37.24 -27.27
CA VAL A 108 10.94 -36.51 -26.25
C VAL A 108 9.50 -37.02 -26.13
N LYS A 109 9.16 -38.13 -26.82
CA LYS A 109 7.86 -38.80 -26.81
C LYS A 109 6.70 -37.96 -27.35
N ALA A 110 6.98 -36.98 -28.20
CA ALA A 110 5.94 -36.25 -28.95
C ALA A 110 5.59 -37.00 -30.25
N THR A 111 5.21 -38.28 -30.12
CA THR A 111 5.04 -39.22 -31.25
C THR A 111 3.97 -38.77 -32.23
N THR A 112 2.87 -38.18 -31.76
CA THR A 112 1.81 -37.68 -32.65
C THR A 112 2.33 -36.55 -33.56
N THR A 113 3.13 -35.65 -33.01
CA THR A 113 3.79 -34.58 -33.78
C THR A 113 4.82 -35.17 -34.77
N GLN A 114 5.54 -36.22 -34.37
CA GLN A 114 6.46 -36.94 -35.25
C GLN A 114 5.71 -37.58 -36.43
N ASP A 115 4.62 -38.29 -36.17
CA ASP A 115 3.80 -38.95 -37.19
C ASP A 115 3.19 -37.93 -38.16
N TYR A 116 2.66 -36.82 -37.65
CA TYR A 116 2.15 -35.73 -38.47
C TYR A 116 3.25 -35.03 -39.29
N SER A 117 4.46 -34.92 -38.76
CA SER A 117 5.61 -34.41 -39.52
C SER A 117 6.00 -35.34 -40.67
N ALA A 118 5.88 -36.66 -40.47
CA ALA A 118 6.09 -37.65 -41.53
C ALA A 118 4.99 -37.61 -42.60
N LEU A 119 3.73 -37.45 -42.20
CA LEU A 119 2.58 -37.41 -43.11
C LEU A 119 2.50 -36.14 -43.95
N SER A 120 2.98 -35.01 -43.43
CA SER A 120 2.92 -33.69 -44.09
C SER A 120 4.13 -33.36 -44.98
N LYS A 121 5.05 -34.32 -45.22
CA LYS A 121 6.34 -34.12 -45.91
C LYS A 121 7.33 -33.18 -45.20
N LEU A 122 7.00 -32.68 -44.01
CA LEU A 122 7.91 -31.86 -43.21
C LEU A 122 9.18 -32.63 -42.82
N ARG A 123 9.08 -33.95 -42.64
CA ARG A 123 10.20 -34.81 -42.22
C ARG A 123 11.49 -34.57 -42.99
N GLU A 124 11.46 -34.53 -44.32
CA GLU A 124 12.67 -34.39 -45.14
C GLU A 124 13.41 -33.07 -44.87
N GLU A 125 12.66 -32.00 -44.59
CA GLU A 125 13.20 -30.69 -44.24
C GLU A 125 13.88 -30.69 -42.87
N ILE A 126 13.21 -31.24 -41.85
CA ILE A 126 13.72 -31.26 -40.47
C ILE A 126 14.70 -32.39 -40.17
N GLU A 127 14.91 -33.33 -41.10
CA GLU A 127 16.06 -34.24 -41.14
C GLU A 127 17.26 -33.62 -41.88
N GLY A 128 17.00 -32.66 -42.78
CA GLY A 128 17.97 -32.03 -43.67
C GLY A 128 18.85 -30.95 -43.01
N ALA A 129 19.58 -30.22 -43.86
CA ALA A 129 20.47 -29.15 -43.42
C ALA A 129 19.68 -27.90 -43.02
N GLY A 130 19.98 -27.34 -41.85
CA GLY A 130 19.33 -26.12 -41.36
C GLY A 130 19.58 -25.89 -39.88
N SER A 131 18.95 -24.86 -39.34
CA SER A 131 18.93 -24.59 -37.90
C SER A 131 17.51 -24.24 -37.50
N TYR A 132 16.83 -25.16 -36.82
CA TYR A 132 15.41 -25.01 -36.52
C TYR A 132 15.13 -24.92 -35.02
N THR A 133 14.03 -24.27 -34.66
CA THR A 133 13.37 -24.46 -33.37
C THR A 133 12.00 -25.03 -33.64
N PHE A 134 11.66 -26.16 -33.02
CA PHE A 134 10.36 -26.77 -33.14
C PHE A 134 9.65 -26.77 -31.78
N PHE A 135 8.58 -25.99 -31.66
CA PHE A 135 7.65 -26.03 -30.54
C PHE A 135 6.67 -27.20 -30.72
N ALA A 136 7.14 -28.43 -30.51
CA ALA A 136 6.38 -29.65 -30.78
C ALA A 136 5.23 -29.82 -29.76
N PRO A 137 3.94 -29.87 -30.18
CA PRO A 137 2.87 -30.21 -29.27
C PRO A 137 3.04 -31.62 -28.70
N SER A 138 2.71 -31.79 -27.42
CA SER A 138 2.67 -33.11 -26.79
C SER A 138 1.52 -33.98 -27.35
N ASN A 139 1.54 -35.28 -27.06
CA ASN A 139 0.43 -36.16 -27.43
C ASN A 139 -0.89 -35.72 -26.77
N ASP A 140 -0.85 -35.41 -25.47
CA ASP A 140 -2.02 -34.89 -24.75
C ASP A 140 -2.54 -33.58 -25.38
N ALA A 141 -1.65 -32.73 -25.95
CA ALA A 141 -2.06 -31.50 -26.64
C ALA A 141 -2.88 -31.77 -27.91
N TRP A 142 -2.51 -32.78 -28.70
CA TRP A 142 -3.28 -33.19 -29.89
C TRP A 142 -4.60 -33.87 -29.53
N ASP A 143 -4.65 -34.57 -28.39
CA ASP A 143 -5.88 -35.21 -27.90
C ASP A 143 -6.88 -34.21 -27.30
N LEU A 144 -6.39 -33.06 -26.82
CA LEU A 144 -7.21 -31.94 -26.36
C LEU A 144 -7.69 -31.02 -27.48
N LEU A 145 -7.14 -31.16 -28.69
CA LEU A 145 -7.59 -30.38 -29.85
C LEU A 145 -9.00 -30.81 -30.24
N ASP A 146 -9.84 -29.82 -30.61
CA ASP A 146 -11.18 -30.08 -31.10
C ASP A 146 -11.17 -31.14 -32.24
N PRO A 147 -12.01 -32.19 -32.18
CA PRO A 147 -11.99 -33.26 -33.17
C PRO A 147 -12.24 -32.78 -34.60
N GLU A 148 -13.10 -31.77 -34.81
CA GLU A 148 -13.38 -31.23 -36.15
C GLU A 148 -12.16 -30.50 -36.70
N VAL A 149 -11.52 -29.68 -35.87
CA VAL A 149 -10.26 -28.99 -36.22
C VAL A 149 -9.15 -30.01 -36.51
N ARG A 150 -9.00 -31.03 -35.67
CA ARG A 150 -8.00 -32.10 -35.88
C ARG A 150 -8.26 -32.85 -37.18
N ASN A 151 -9.51 -33.20 -37.47
CA ASN A 151 -9.89 -33.88 -38.70
C ASN A 151 -9.64 -33.00 -39.94
N ALA A 152 -9.93 -31.70 -39.87
CA ALA A 152 -9.64 -30.77 -40.94
C ALA A 152 -8.14 -30.75 -41.29
N LEU A 153 -7.27 -30.67 -40.28
CA LEU A 153 -5.82 -30.72 -40.46
C LEU A 153 -5.36 -32.03 -41.11
N VAL A 154 -5.83 -33.17 -40.60
CA VAL A 154 -5.40 -34.50 -41.07
C VAL A 154 -6.00 -34.84 -42.45
N SER A 155 -7.13 -34.26 -42.83
CA SER A 155 -7.73 -34.47 -44.15
C SER A 155 -6.92 -33.83 -45.28
N ASN A 156 -6.16 -32.78 -44.99
CA ASN A 156 -5.32 -32.07 -45.95
C ASN A 156 -3.87 -31.95 -45.47
N VAL A 157 -3.19 -33.10 -45.43
CA VAL A 157 -1.85 -33.21 -44.85
C VAL A 157 -0.79 -32.37 -45.56
N ASN A 158 -0.93 -32.15 -46.88
CA ASN A 158 0.09 -31.46 -47.68
C ASN A 158 0.02 -29.93 -47.55
N ILE A 159 -1.10 -29.38 -47.08
CA ILE A 159 -1.31 -27.93 -46.99
C ILE A 159 -1.60 -27.57 -45.53
N GLU A 160 -2.75 -27.98 -45.00
CA GLU A 160 -3.20 -27.54 -43.67
C GLU A 160 -2.31 -28.06 -42.55
N LEU A 161 -2.02 -29.37 -42.53
CA LEU A 161 -1.13 -29.94 -41.52
C LEU A 161 0.31 -29.43 -41.66
N TYR A 162 0.82 -29.32 -42.90
CA TYR A 162 2.14 -28.79 -43.18
C TYR A 162 2.29 -27.34 -42.69
N ASN A 163 1.32 -26.48 -43.02
CA ASN A 163 1.27 -25.07 -42.60
C ASN A 163 1.13 -24.94 -41.07
N ALA A 164 0.26 -25.75 -40.47
CA ALA A 164 0.09 -25.77 -39.02
C ALA A 164 1.40 -26.14 -38.31
N LEU A 165 2.12 -27.17 -38.77
CA LEU A 165 3.42 -27.54 -38.19
C LEU A 165 4.51 -26.49 -38.46
N HIS A 166 4.52 -25.87 -39.65
CA HIS A 166 5.40 -24.74 -39.94
C HIS A 166 5.17 -23.54 -39.02
N TYR A 167 3.92 -23.31 -38.61
CA TYR A 167 3.62 -22.27 -37.63
C TYR A 167 4.25 -22.58 -36.26
N HIS A 168 4.43 -23.85 -35.91
CA HIS A 168 5.13 -24.27 -34.69
C HIS A 168 6.67 -24.22 -34.80
N MET A 169 7.20 -23.77 -35.93
CA MET A 169 8.64 -23.78 -36.22
C MET A 169 9.22 -22.40 -36.45
N VAL A 170 10.50 -22.24 -36.12
CA VAL A 170 11.29 -21.04 -36.40
C VAL A 170 12.59 -21.47 -37.11
N ASN A 171 13.01 -20.72 -38.12
CA ASN A 171 14.21 -20.97 -38.95
C ASN A 171 15.56 -20.61 -38.29
N LYS A 172 15.62 -20.67 -36.95
CA LYS A 172 16.84 -20.50 -36.16
C LYS A 172 16.73 -21.26 -34.85
N ARG A 173 17.85 -21.66 -34.26
CA ARG A 173 17.89 -22.27 -32.92
C ARG A 173 17.67 -21.22 -31.82
N LEU A 174 16.60 -21.39 -31.04
CA LEU A 174 16.23 -20.56 -29.90
C LEU A 174 16.13 -21.43 -28.65
N LEU A 175 17.05 -21.28 -27.71
CA LEU A 175 16.96 -21.93 -26.40
C LEU A 175 16.04 -21.11 -25.47
N THR A 176 15.60 -21.67 -24.35
CA THR A 176 14.74 -20.95 -23.37
C THR A 176 15.36 -19.65 -22.87
N LYS A 177 16.69 -19.54 -22.83
CA LYS A 177 17.40 -18.29 -22.51
C LYS A 177 17.28 -17.21 -23.59
N ASP A 178 17.05 -17.61 -24.82
CA ASP A 178 16.85 -16.72 -25.96
C ASP A 178 15.37 -16.31 -26.07
N LEU A 179 14.45 -17.07 -25.45
CA LEU A 179 13.00 -16.84 -25.38
C LEU A 179 12.64 -15.77 -24.33
N LYS A 180 12.97 -14.50 -24.62
CA LYS A 180 12.73 -13.37 -23.71
C LYS A 180 11.25 -13.04 -23.57
N ASN A 181 10.86 -12.52 -22.41
CA ASN A 181 9.49 -12.07 -22.17
C ASN A 181 9.05 -10.96 -23.15
N GLY A 182 7.87 -11.12 -23.75
CA GLY A 182 7.29 -10.17 -24.70
C GLY A 182 7.92 -10.20 -26.09
N MET A 183 8.86 -11.12 -26.38
CA MET A 183 9.45 -11.18 -27.71
C MET A 183 8.50 -11.82 -28.72
N THR A 184 8.65 -11.45 -29.98
CA THR A 184 8.02 -12.15 -31.10
C THR A 184 9.08 -12.93 -31.89
N ALA A 185 8.70 -14.10 -32.40
CA ALA A 185 9.53 -14.87 -33.33
C ALA A 185 8.74 -15.14 -34.61
N ALA A 186 9.35 -14.85 -35.78
CA ALA A 186 8.75 -15.19 -37.06
C ALA A 186 8.72 -16.73 -37.20
N SER A 187 7.52 -17.28 -37.35
CA SER A 187 7.35 -18.70 -37.66
C SER A 187 7.76 -18.99 -39.10
N MET A 188 7.95 -20.27 -39.43
CA MET A 188 8.22 -20.69 -40.81
C MET A 188 6.95 -20.72 -41.68
N TYR A 189 5.78 -20.37 -41.12
CA TYR A 189 4.54 -20.22 -41.86
C TYR A 189 4.24 -18.74 -42.10
N ASN A 190 4.46 -18.26 -43.33
CA ASN A 190 4.20 -16.87 -43.77
C ASN A 190 4.79 -15.78 -42.84
N ASP A 191 5.91 -16.07 -42.18
CA ASP A 191 6.53 -15.20 -41.17
C ASP A 191 5.57 -14.74 -40.06
N LEU A 192 4.49 -15.48 -39.82
CA LEU A 192 3.51 -15.14 -38.79
C LEU A 192 4.16 -15.19 -37.42
N ASN A 193 3.82 -14.21 -36.58
CA ASN A 193 4.45 -14.04 -35.28
C ASN A 193 4.02 -15.13 -34.29
N LEU A 194 5.02 -15.67 -33.59
CA LEU A 194 4.89 -16.42 -32.35
C LEU A 194 5.16 -15.50 -31.17
N LEU A 195 4.22 -15.46 -30.23
CA LEU A 195 4.25 -14.59 -29.06
C LEU A 195 4.89 -15.34 -27.89
N ILE A 196 6.03 -14.86 -27.42
CA ILE A 196 6.84 -15.55 -26.42
C ILE A 196 6.78 -14.78 -25.10
N ASN A 197 6.40 -15.46 -24.02
CA ASN A 197 6.40 -14.87 -22.67
C ASN A 197 7.22 -15.72 -21.72
N HIS A 198 8.05 -15.05 -20.89
CA HIS A 198 8.90 -15.69 -19.88
C HIS A 198 8.63 -15.06 -18.52
N TYR A 199 8.02 -15.85 -17.65
CA TYR A 199 7.58 -15.41 -16.34
C TYR A 199 8.68 -15.59 -15.28
N SER A 200 8.62 -14.78 -14.23
CA SER A 200 9.59 -14.81 -13.12
C SER A 200 9.59 -16.13 -12.34
N ASN A 201 8.48 -16.87 -12.41
CA ASN A 201 8.35 -18.23 -11.88
C ASN A 201 8.93 -19.31 -12.82
N GLY A 202 9.64 -18.89 -13.87
CA GLY A 202 10.34 -19.71 -14.87
C GLY A 202 9.46 -20.45 -15.86
N VAL A 203 8.14 -20.26 -15.81
CA VAL A 203 7.24 -20.70 -16.88
C VAL A 203 7.58 -19.93 -18.16
N VAL A 204 7.67 -20.65 -19.27
CA VAL A 204 7.85 -20.07 -20.61
C VAL A 204 6.66 -20.50 -21.46
N THR A 205 6.09 -19.57 -22.22
CA THR A 205 4.95 -19.84 -23.09
C THR A 205 5.18 -19.33 -24.50
N VAL A 206 4.58 -20.02 -25.47
CA VAL A 206 4.50 -19.64 -26.88
C VAL A 206 3.02 -19.61 -27.25
N ASN A 207 2.48 -18.43 -27.62
CA ASN A 207 1.04 -18.22 -27.80
C ASN A 207 0.23 -18.79 -26.62
N CYS A 208 0.68 -18.52 -25.39
CA CYS A 208 0.13 -19.09 -24.15
C CYS A 208 0.14 -20.63 -24.02
N ALA A 209 0.73 -21.38 -24.95
CA ALA A 209 1.07 -22.79 -24.75
C ALA A 209 2.37 -22.88 -23.94
N ARG A 210 2.34 -23.56 -22.79
CA ARG A 210 3.48 -23.67 -21.89
C ARG A 210 4.47 -24.71 -22.41
N ILE A 211 5.76 -24.37 -22.33
CA ILE A 211 6.84 -25.32 -22.57
C ILE A 211 6.92 -26.28 -21.38
N ILE A 212 6.60 -27.56 -21.61
CA ILE A 212 6.71 -28.66 -20.65
C ILE A 212 8.16 -29.12 -20.53
N HIS A 213 8.80 -29.36 -21.68
CA HIS A 213 10.17 -29.83 -21.77
C HIS A 213 10.93 -28.95 -22.77
N GLY A 214 11.72 -28.00 -22.26
CA GLY A 214 12.54 -27.12 -23.08
C GLY A 214 13.96 -27.65 -23.33
N ASN A 215 14.62 -27.07 -24.32
CA ASN A 215 16.05 -27.22 -24.63
C ASN A 215 16.49 -28.64 -25.04
N GLN A 216 15.68 -29.34 -25.83
CA GLN A 216 16.04 -30.66 -26.36
C GLN A 216 16.88 -30.45 -27.62
N VAL A 217 18.20 -30.42 -27.46
CA VAL A 217 19.14 -30.06 -28.53
C VAL A 217 19.18 -31.16 -29.59
N ALA A 218 19.03 -30.75 -30.85
CA ALA A 218 19.14 -31.59 -32.04
C ALA A 218 20.40 -31.21 -32.85
N THR A 219 20.83 -32.07 -33.77
CA THR A 219 21.98 -31.83 -34.66
C THR A 219 21.79 -30.61 -35.56
N ASN A 220 20.54 -30.38 -36.01
CA ASN A 220 20.13 -29.27 -36.87
C ASN A 220 19.12 -28.33 -36.18
N GLY A 221 19.06 -28.29 -34.84
CA GLY A 221 18.10 -27.42 -34.16
C GLY A 221 17.90 -27.63 -32.66
N VAL A 222 16.70 -27.32 -32.19
CA VAL A 222 16.21 -27.56 -30.83
C VAL A 222 14.71 -27.85 -30.84
N VAL A 223 14.27 -28.77 -29.99
CA VAL A 223 12.86 -29.07 -29.76
C VAL A 223 12.44 -28.57 -28.37
N HIS A 224 11.26 -27.95 -28.30
CA HIS A 224 10.57 -27.61 -27.05
C HIS A 224 9.20 -28.26 -27.08
N VAL A 225 8.89 -29.12 -26.12
CA VAL A 225 7.56 -29.74 -26.03
C VAL A 225 6.58 -28.77 -25.39
N ILE A 226 5.47 -28.47 -26.07
CA ILE A 226 4.42 -27.56 -25.58
C ILE A 226 3.13 -28.31 -25.22
N ASP A 227 2.33 -27.73 -24.32
CA ASP A 227 1.13 -28.36 -23.77
C ASP A 227 -0.15 -28.17 -24.58
N ARG A 228 -0.09 -27.45 -25.71
CA ARG A 228 -1.22 -27.18 -26.58
C ARG A 228 -0.77 -26.99 -28.03
N VAL A 229 -1.61 -27.35 -28.99
CA VAL A 229 -1.42 -27.03 -30.40
C VAL A 229 -1.70 -25.54 -30.60
N ILE A 230 -0.72 -24.77 -31.07
CA ILE A 230 -0.87 -23.33 -31.27
C ILE A 230 -1.45 -23.02 -32.66
N THR A 231 -2.27 -21.99 -32.73
CA THR A 231 -2.92 -21.53 -33.96
C THR A 231 -2.39 -20.16 -34.36
N ALA A 232 -2.37 -19.90 -35.67
CA ALA A 232 -2.01 -18.61 -36.22
C ALA A 232 -2.91 -17.50 -35.65
N VAL A 233 -2.29 -16.38 -35.26
CA VAL A 233 -2.98 -15.24 -34.65
C VAL A 233 -2.82 -14.03 -35.56
N GLY A 234 -3.93 -13.58 -36.14
CA GLY A 234 -3.97 -12.40 -37.03
C GLY A 234 -4.69 -11.19 -36.45
N ASN A 235 -5.56 -11.42 -35.48
CA ASN A 235 -6.49 -10.41 -34.94
C ASN A 235 -5.89 -9.73 -33.70
N THR A 236 -6.13 -8.44 -33.55
CA THR A 236 -5.90 -7.67 -32.32
C THR A 236 -7.00 -7.92 -31.29
N ILE A 237 -6.86 -7.39 -30.07
CA ILE A 237 -7.93 -7.43 -29.07
C ILE A 237 -9.20 -6.73 -29.60
N GLN A 238 -9.04 -5.57 -30.24
CA GLN A 238 -10.15 -4.85 -30.85
C GLN A 238 -10.91 -5.71 -31.86
N ASP A 239 -10.19 -6.34 -32.81
CA ASP A 239 -10.82 -7.16 -33.86
C ASP A 239 -11.63 -8.33 -33.29
N VAL A 240 -11.15 -8.93 -32.19
CA VAL A 240 -11.88 -10.02 -31.52
C VAL A 240 -13.16 -9.51 -30.85
N ILE A 241 -13.10 -8.37 -30.15
CA ILE A 241 -14.27 -7.77 -29.48
C ILE A 241 -15.34 -7.34 -30.49
N GLU A 242 -14.93 -6.88 -31.68
CA GLU A 242 -15.86 -6.41 -32.72
C GLU A 242 -16.65 -7.54 -33.39
N VAL A 243 -16.11 -8.77 -33.40
CA VAL A 243 -16.69 -9.92 -34.10
C VAL A 243 -17.38 -10.92 -33.16
N ASP A 244 -16.98 -10.97 -31.89
CA ASP A 244 -17.55 -11.90 -30.92
C ASP A 244 -18.91 -11.42 -30.39
N ASP A 245 -19.98 -12.14 -30.71
CA ASP A 245 -21.35 -11.80 -30.30
C ASP A 245 -21.51 -11.73 -28.78
N ASP A 246 -20.76 -12.54 -28.02
CA ASP A 246 -20.79 -12.55 -26.55
C ASP A 246 -20.16 -11.28 -25.92
N LEU A 247 -19.49 -10.44 -26.73
CA LEU A 247 -18.81 -9.21 -26.33
C LEU A 247 -19.44 -7.93 -26.89
N SER A 248 -20.64 -8.01 -27.48
CA SER A 248 -21.31 -6.86 -28.10
C SER A 248 -21.53 -5.67 -27.13
N THR A 249 -21.88 -5.92 -25.87
CA THR A 249 -22.01 -4.87 -24.84
C THR A 249 -20.65 -4.25 -24.50
N LEU A 250 -19.61 -5.09 -24.37
CA LEU A 250 -18.24 -4.62 -24.13
C LEU A 250 -17.76 -3.73 -25.28
N ASN A 251 -18.03 -4.10 -26.54
CA ASN A 251 -17.68 -3.31 -27.72
C ASN A 251 -18.34 -1.92 -27.68
N THR A 252 -19.63 -1.87 -27.33
CA THR A 252 -20.39 -0.62 -27.19
C THR A 252 -19.78 0.28 -26.11
N VAL A 253 -19.46 -0.28 -24.95
CA VAL A 253 -18.84 0.41 -23.81
C VAL A 253 -17.41 0.88 -24.15
N ALA A 254 -16.62 0.05 -24.83
CA ALA A 254 -15.26 0.38 -25.29
C ALA A 254 -15.26 1.54 -26.32
N THR A 255 -16.26 1.57 -27.18
CA THR A 255 -16.46 2.66 -28.14
C THR A 255 -16.86 3.95 -27.42
N ALA A 256 -17.84 3.91 -26.52
CA ALA A 256 -18.32 5.08 -25.78
C ALA A 256 -17.24 5.73 -24.88
N SER A 257 -16.40 4.90 -24.26
CA SER A 257 -15.28 5.38 -23.43
C SER A 257 -14.10 5.96 -24.24
N GLY A 258 -14.00 5.61 -25.52
CA GLY A 258 -12.87 5.94 -26.39
C GLY A 258 -11.64 5.04 -26.18
N LEU A 259 -11.79 3.85 -25.57
CA LEU A 259 -10.71 2.89 -25.40
C LEU A 259 -10.53 1.94 -26.59
N ASN A 260 -11.48 1.90 -27.54
CA ASN A 260 -11.43 0.93 -28.64
C ASN A 260 -10.13 1.03 -29.45
N GLU A 261 -9.68 2.26 -29.78
CA GLU A 261 -8.42 2.49 -30.52
C GLU A 261 -7.19 1.93 -29.78
N LYS A 262 -7.18 1.99 -28.44
CA LYS A 262 -6.07 1.45 -27.64
C LYS A 262 -6.00 -0.08 -27.71
N LEU A 263 -7.15 -0.74 -27.84
CA LEU A 263 -7.23 -2.20 -27.95
C LEU A 263 -6.79 -2.72 -29.33
N GLY A 264 -6.72 -1.87 -30.35
CA GLY A 264 -6.12 -2.17 -31.66
C GLY A 264 -4.64 -1.82 -31.77
N GLN A 265 -4.08 -1.05 -30.83
CA GLN A 265 -2.69 -0.62 -30.89
C GLN A 265 -1.70 -1.76 -30.58
N PRO A 266 -0.49 -1.74 -31.17
CA PRO A 266 0.57 -2.65 -30.79
C PRO A 266 0.89 -2.56 -29.30
N GLY A 267 1.07 -3.71 -28.65
CA GLY A 267 1.30 -3.77 -27.21
C GLY A 267 1.29 -5.19 -26.66
N HIS A 268 1.32 -5.29 -25.35
CA HIS A 268 1.28 -6.56 -24.61
C HIS A 268 0.23 -6.45 -23.51
N PHE A 269 -1.01 -6.72 -23.87
CA PHE A 269 -2.13 -6.53 -22.95
C PHE A 269 -2.68 -7.86 -22.41
N THR A 270 -3.30 -7.81 -21.23
CA THR A 270 -4.26 -8.83 -20.80
C THR A 270 -5.60 -8.14 -20.58
N LEU A 271 -6.61 -8.54 -21.33
CA LEU A 271 -7.98 -8.07 -21.13
C LEU A 271 -8.79 -9.15 -20.44
N PHE A 272 -9.36 -8.83 -19.29
CA PHE A 272 -10.45 -9.60 -18.71
C PHE A 272 -11.75 -9.08 -19.32
N ALA A 273 -12.26 -9.74 -20.36
CA ALA A 273 -13.40 -9.26 -21.14
C ALA A 273 -14.72 -9.71 -20.52
N PRO A 274 -15.52 -8.81 -19.92
CA PRO A 274 -16.86 -9.16 -19.44
C PRO A 274 -17.78 -9.48 -20.61
N THR A 275 -18.44 -10.63 -20.51
CA THR A 275 -19.48 -11.08 -21.46
C THR A 275 -20.76 -10.25 -21.33
N ASN A 276 -21.67 -10.34 -22.32
CA ASN A 276 -22.98 -9.70 -22.24
C ASN A 276 -23.73 -10.11 -20.94
N ASP A 277 -23.70 -11.40 -20.60
CA ASP A 277 -24.26 -11.93 -19.34
C ASP A 277 -23.64 -11.29 -18.08
N ALA A 278 -22.36 -10.89 -18.14
CA ALA A 278 -21.71 -10.20 -17.04
C ALA A 278 -22.27 -8.78 -16.85
N PHE A 279 -22.57 -8.07 -17.94
CA PHE A 279 -23.23 -6.76 -17.89
C PHE A 279 -24.70 -6.87 -17.50
N ASP A 280 -25.41 -7.92 -17.91
CA ASP A 280 -26.81 -8.15 -17.54
C ASP A 280 -27.00 -8.41 -16.03
N LYS A 281 -25.93 -8.82 -15.33
CA LYS A 281 -25.89 -8.93 -13.86
C LYS A 281 -25.77 -7.58 -13.15
N LEU A 282 -25.45 -6.50 -13.86
CA LEU A 282 -25.44 -5.15 -13.28
C LEU A 282 -26.84 -4.56 -13.29
N ASP A 283 -27.18 -3.81 -12.24
CA ASP A 283 -28.41 -3.03 -12.23
C ASP A 283 -28.41 -2.02 -13.38
N ARG A 284 -29.54 -1.93 -14.10
CA ARG A 284 -29.64 -1.03 -15.28
C ARG A 284 -29.32 0.42 -14.93
N GLU A 285 -29.76 0.89 -13.76
CA GLU A 285 -29.46 2.23 -13.27
C GLU A 285 -27.96 2.47 -13.07
N VAL A 286 -27.20 1.44 -12.66
CA VAL A 286 -25.74 1.51 -12.52
C VAL A 286 -25.08 1.62 -13.88
N LEU A 287 -25.50 0.78 -14.85
CA LEU A 287 -24.95 0.81 -16.20
C LEU A 287 -25.24 2.15 -16.92
N ASP A 288 -26.48 2.63 -16.85
CA ASP A 288 -26.89 3.91 -17.45
C ASP A 288 -26.05 5.06 -16.89
N ARG A 289 -25.89 5.11 -15.56
CA ARG A 289 -25.02 6.09 -14.89
C ARG A 289 -23.57 6.03 -15.37
N LEU A 290 -23.01 4.83 -15.50
CA LEU A 290 -21.64 4.65 -15.97
C LEU A 290 -21.48 5.13 -17.42
N MET A 291 -22.49 4.91 -18.26
CA MET A 291 -22.50 5.36 -19.65
C MET A 291 -22.60 6.89 -19.77
N GLU A 292 -23.24 7.56 -18.82
CA GLU A 292 -23.32 9.03 -18.75
C GLU A 292 -22.00 9.68 -18.27
N ASP A 293 -21.25 9.02 -17.37
CA ASP A 293 -19.96 9.50 -16.88
C ASP A 293 -18.77 8.84 -17.58
N LYS A 294 -18.24 9.54 -18.59
CA LYS A 294 -17.06 9.10 -19.34
C LYS A 294 -15.85 8.76 -18.47
N ASN A 295 -15.62 9.47 -17.35
CA ASN A 295 -14.47 9.19 -16.48
C ASN A 295 -14.65 7.85 -15.76
N SER A 296 -15.83 7.60 -15.20
CA SER A 296 -16.17 6.32 -14.59
C SER A 296 -16.11 5.17 -15.60
N LEU A 297 -16.58 5.38 -16.83
CA LEU A 297 -16.52 4.38 -17.90
C LEU A 297 -15.08 4.04 -18.32
N GLN A 298 -14.21 5.06 -18.42
CA GLN A 298 -12.79 4.86 -18.69
C GLN A 298 -12.09 4.13 -17.54
N ALA A 299 -12.39 4.48 -16.29
CA ALA A 299 -11.86 3.78 -15.13
C ALA A 299 -12.31 2.30 -15.13
N LEU A 300 -13.59 2.04 -15.38
CA LEU A 300 -14.15 0.70 -15.47
C LEU A 300 -13.37 -0.18 -16.46
N LEU A 301 -13.19 0.27 -17.70
CA LEU A 301 -12.50 -0.54 -18.71
C LEU A 301 -10.99 -0.66 -18.46
N ASN A 302 -10.33 0.41 -18.00
CA ASN A 302 -8.92 0.33 -17.65
C ASN A 302 -8.69 -0.64 -16.48
N TYR A 303 -9.67 -0.85 -15.60
CA TYR A 303 -9.60 -1.83 -14.51
C TYR A 303 -9.67 -3.29 -14.99
N HIS A 304 -10.18 -3.53 -16.20
CA HIS A 304 -10.17 -4.85 -16.86
C HIS A 304 -8.89 -5.12 -17.65
N LEU A 305 -7.99 -4.14 -17.78
CA LEU A 305 -6.85 -4.18 -18.69
C LEU A 305 -5.53 -4.14 -17.91
N LEU A 306 -4.63 -5.08 -18.20
CA LEU A 306 -3.25 -5.07 -17.70
C LEU A 306 -2.28 -4.68 -18.82
N ASN A 307 -1.17 -4.03 -18.45
CA ASN A 307 -0.07 -3.70 -19.37
C ASN A 307 0.98 -4.82 -19.53
N SER A 308 0.55 -6.07 -19.40
CA SER A 308 1.40 -7.25 -19.57
C SER A 308 0.55 -8.45 -19.99
N VAL A 309 1.16 -9.45 -20.65
CA VAL A 309 0.48 -10.69 -21.05
C VAL A 309 0.56 -11.74 -19.94
N GLN A 310 -0.59 -12.09 -19.38
CA GLN A 310 -0.75 -13.09 -18.32
C GLN A 310 -1.49 -14.31 -18.88
N CYS A 311 -0.73 -15.27 -19.42
CA CYS A 311 -1.28 -16.55 -19.85
C CYS A 311 -1.68 -17.40 -18.64
N SER A 312 -2.75 -18.18 -18.76
CA SER A 312 -3.32 -18.93 -17.65
C SER A 312 -2.34 -19.93 -17.01
N GLU A 313 -1.52 -20.59 -17.84
CA GLU A 313 -0.52 -21.57 -17.39
C GLU A 313 0.68 -20.94 -16.65
N ALA A 314 0.81 -19.61 -16.68
CA ALA A 314 1.80 -18.89 -15.89
C ALA A 314 1.36 -18.64 -14.45
N ILE A 315 0.06 -18.74 -14.16
CA ILE A 315 -0.51 -18.45 -12.85
C ILE A 315 -0.53 -19.75 -12.03
N LEU A 316 0.34 -19.82 -11.02
CA LEU A 316 0.45 -21.00 -10.13
C LEU A 316 -0.08 -20.75 -8.72
N ALA A 317 -0.26 -19.47 -8.35
CA ALA A 317 -0.75 -18.99 -7.06
C ALA A 317 -1.23 -17.53 -7.20
N GLY A 318 -1.98 -17.04 -6.22
CA GLY A 318 -2.45 -15.66 -6.15
C GLY A 318 -1.32 -14.64 -6.21
N THR A 319 -1.38 -13.75 -7.19
CA THR A 319 -0.39 -12.69 -7.44
C THR A 319 -1.14 -11.38 -7.74
N SER A 320 -0.66 -10.28 -7.14
CA SER A 320 -1.22 -8.94 -7.35
C SER A 320 -0.67 -8.31 -8.62
N TYR A 321 -1.55 -7.76 -9.45
CA TYR A 321 -1.22 -7.05 -10.69
C TYR A 321 -1.89 -5.68 -10.72
N GLU A 322 -1.13 -4.66 -11.12
CA GLU A 322 -1.65 -3.31 -11.32
C GLU A 322 -2.40 -3.25 -12.67
N THR A 323 -3.63 -2.78 -12.62
CA THR A 323 -4.45 -2.53 -13.81
C THR A 323 -4.09 -1.18 -14.43
N LEU A 324 -4.56 -0.91 -15.66
CA LEU A 324 -4.37 0.42 -16.27
C LEU A 324 -5.15 1.53 -15.57
N GLU A 325 -6.10 1.20 -14.69
CA GLU A 325 -6.79 2.17 -13.83
C GLU A 325 -5.89 2.63 -12.66
N GLY A 326 -4.90 1.81 -12.29
CA GLY A 326 -3.93 2.06 -11.22
C GLY A 326 -4.18 1.21 -9.97
N SER A 327 -5.41 0.74 -9.77
CA SER A 327 -5.71 -0.21 -8.69
C SER A 327 -5.24 -1.62 -9.03
N ASN A 328 -4.94 -2.41 -7.99
CA ASN A 328 -4.52 -3.79 -8.14
C ASN A 328 -5.70 -4.77 -8.21
N ILE A 329 -5.54 -5.83 -9.00
CA ILE A 329 -6.36 -7.05 -8.95
C ILE A 329 -5.47 -8.23 -8.57
N GLU A 330 -6.01 -9.18 -7.81
CA GLU A 330 -5.34 -10.45 -7.54
C GLU A 330 -5.73 -11.48 -8.60
N ILE A 331 -4.76 -12.01 -9.32
CA ILE A 331 -4.96 -13.11 -10.27
C ILE A 331 -4.40 -14.38 -9.65
N GLY A 332 -5.26 -15.38 -9.51
CA GLY A 332 -4.92 -16.67 -8.94
C GLY A 332 -5.50 -17.82 -9.73
N CYS A 333 -5.52 -19.00 -9.13
CA CYS A 333 -6.11 -20.20 -9.70
C CYS A 333 -6.59 -21.15 -8.61
N ASP A 334 -7.69 -21.87 -8.86
CA ASP A 334 -8.13 -23.02 -8.07
C ASP A 334 -8.43 -24.20 -9.00
N GLY A 335 -7.53 -25.19 -8.98
CA GLY A 335 -7.48 -26.24 -10.00
C GLY A 335 -7.15 -25.66 -11.37
N ASP A 336 -7.96 -25.99 -12.38
CA ASP A 336 -7.80 -25.51 -13.76
C ASP A 336 -8.48 -24.15 -14.02
N SER A 337 -9.27 -23.65 -13.08
CA SER A 337 -9.98 -22.38 -13.16
C SER A 337 -9.07 -21.23 -12.72
N LEU A 338 -8.95 -20.21 -13.58
CA LEU A 338 -8.33 -18.94 -13.22
C LEU A 338 -9.29 -18.17 -12.28
N THR A 339 -8.73 -17.50 -11.27
CA THR A 339 -9.50 -16.66 -10.35
C THR A 339 -9.07 -15.21 -10.44
N VAL A 340 -10.02 -14.30 -10.30
CA VAL A 340 -9.78 -12.85 -10.21
C VAL A 340 -10.37 -12.38 -8.88
N ASN A 341 -9.56 -11.74 -8.04
CA ASN A 341 -9.90 -11.36 -6.66
C ASN A 341 -10.46 -12.54 -5.84
N GLY A 342 -9.95 -13.74 -6.08
CA GLY A 342 -10.38 -14.98 -5.41
C GLY A 342 -11.67 -15.61 -5.97
N ILE A 343 -12.32 -15.00 -6.97
CA ILE A 343 -13.58 -15.48 -7.56
C ILE A 343 -13.30 -16.25 -8.85
N LYS A 344 -13.95 -17.40 -9.04
CA LYS A 344 -13.88 -18.24 -10.25
C LYS A 344 -14.79 -17.71 -11.37
N MET A 345 -14.51 -16.51 -11.85
CA MET A 345 -15.32 -15.83 -12.87
C MET A 345 -14.89 -16.08 -14.31
N VAL A 346 -13.71 -16.65 -14.54
CA VAL A 346 -13.15 -16.80 -15.89
C VAL A 346 -13.80 -17.99 -16.60
N LEU A 347 -14.57 -17.69 -17.65
CA LEU A 347 -15.33 -18.65 -18.45
C LEU A 347 -14.47 -19.32 -19.53
N LYS A 348 -13.68 -18.50 -20.24
CA LYS A 348 -12.79 -18.93 -21.33
C LYS A 348 -11.48 -18.19 -21.20
N LYS A 349 -10.37 -18.92 -21.28
CA LYS A 349 -9.03 -18.40 -21.03
C LYS A 349 -8.13 -18.54 -22.25
N ASP A 350 -7.10 -17.71 -22.31
CA ASP A 350 -6.05 -17.73 -23.33
C ASP A 350 -6.56 -17.54 -24.76
N ILE A 351 -7.46 -16.60 -25.00
CA ILE A 351 -7.76 -16.15 -26.37
C ILE A 351 -6.62 -15.23 -26.79
N VAL A 352 -5.67 -15.78 -27.55
CA VAL A 352 -4.45 -15.07 -27.94
C VAL A 352 -4.75 -14.11 -29.09
N THR A 353 -4.21 -12.89 -29.02
CA THR A 353 -4.29 -11.85 -30.06
C THR A 353 -2.89 -11.33 -30.40
N THR A 354 -2.73 -10.59 -31.49
CA THR A 354 -1.43 -10.06 -31.92
C THR A 354 -0.81 -9.07 -30.93
N ASN A 355 -1.62 -8.43 -30.08
CA ASN A 355 -1.22 -7.43 -29.10
C ASN A 355 -1.56 -7.83 -27.64
N GLY A 356 -1.93 -9.09 -27.38
CA GLY A 356 -2.23 -9.52 -26.02
C GLY A 356 -2.94 -10.87 -25.88
N VAL A 357 -3.64 -11.00 -24.75
CA VAL A 357 -4.48 -12.16 -24.42
C VAL A 357 -5.79 -11.69 -23.81
N ILE A 358 -6.88 -12.37 -24.16
CA ILE A 358 -8.22 -12.13 -23.61
C ILE A 358 -8.63 -13.33 -22.74
N HIS A 359 -9.19 -13.05 -21.58
CA HIS A 359 -9.88 -14.00 -20.71
C HIS A 359 -11.33 -13.54 -20.54
N LEU A 360 -12.30 -14.33 -20.99
CA LEU A 360 -13.72 -14.01 -20.83
C LEU A 360 -14.13 -14.20 -19.38
N ILE A 361 -14.84 -13.23 -18.81
CA ILE A 361 -15.32 -13.26 -17.43
C ILE A 361 -16.85 -13.13 -17.37
N ASP A 362 -17.43 -13.72 -16.33
CA ASP A 362 -18.87 -13.74 -16.08
C ASP A 362 -19.37 -12.62 -15.17
N GLN A 363 -18.49 -11.72 -14.72
CA GLN A 363 -18.79 -10.58 -13.85
C GLN A 363 -18.00 -9.36 -14.30
N VAL A 364 -18.60 -8.17 -14.20
CA VAL A 364 -17.90 -6.91 -14.45
C VAL A 364 -17.04 -6.55 -13.23
N LEU A 365 -15.74 -6.30 -13.46
CA LEU A 365 -14.82 -5.80 -12.44
C LEU A 365 -15.07 -4.30 -12.24
N MET A 366 -15.66 -3.94 -11.10
CA MET A 366 -15.98 -2.55 -10.80
C MET A 366 -14.93 -1.90 -9.88
N PRO A 367 -14.10 -0.95 -10.38
CA PRO A 367 -13.14 -0.24 -9.54
C PRO A 367 -13.88 0.70 -8.58
N ASP A 368 -13.25 1.03 -7.45
CA ASP A 368 -13.83 1.96 -6.49
C ASP A 368 -14.07 3.35 -7.10
N SER A 369 -13.17 3.81 -7.98
CA SER A 369 -13.28 5.10 -8.71
C SER A 369 -14.53 5.23 -9.60
N ALA A 370 -15.16 4.12 -10.00
CA ALA A 370 -16.41 4.11 -10.77
C ALA A 370 -17.66 3.91 -9.89
N LYS A 371 -17.49 3.66 -8.59
CA LYS A 371 -18.58 3.49 -7.62
C LYS A 371 -19.00 4.82 -7.03
N GLN A 372 -20.29 4.95 -6.75
CA GLN A 372 -20.78 6.05 -5.92
C GLN A 372 -20.35 5.86 -4.46
N VAL A 373 -20.31 6.94 -3.69
CA VAL A 373 -19.82 6.93 -2.31
C VAL A 373 -20.55 5.93 -1.40
N MET A 374 -21.86 5.71 -1.60
CA MET A 374 -22.64 4.74 -0.84
C MET A 374 -22.29 3.29 -1.22
N GLU A 375 -21.87 3.04 -2.45
CA GLU A 375 -21.43 1.72 -2.94
C GLU A 375 -20.02 1.36 -2.42
N LEU A 376 -19.26 2.33 -1.91
CA LEU A 376 -17.96 2.09 -1.29
C LEU A 376 -18.08 1.46 0.10
N VAL A 377 -19.24 1.64 0.76
CA VAL A 377 -19.49 1.21 2.14
C VAL A 377 -19.47 -0.32 2.20
N GLY A 378 -18.52 -0.85 2.95
CA GLY A 378 -18.31 -2.29 3.07
C GLY A 378 -19.13 -2.93 4.20
N GLN A 379 -19.02 -4.25 4.32
CA GLN A 379 -19.70 -5.04 5.36
C GLN A 379 -19.36 -4.59 6.79
N SER A 380 -18.14 -4.09 7.03
CA SER A 380 -17.71 -3.56 8.33
C SER A 380 -18.41 -2.26 8.77
N GLN A 381 -19.14 -1.62 7.85
CA GLN A 381 -19.93 -0.40 8.06
C GLN A 381 -21.40 -0.63 7.67
N GLY A 382 -21.84 -1.89 7.55
CA GLY A 382 -23.21 -2.25 7.15
C GLY A 382 -24.26 -1.56 8.02
N THR A 383 -24.08 -1.56 9.34
CA THR A 383 -25.01 -0.90 10.28
C THR A 383 -25.12 0.60 10.01
N PHE A 384 -24.02 1.27 9.67
CA PHE A 384 -24.07 2.69 9.28
C PHE A 384 -24.87 2.90 8.00
N SER A 385 -24.63 2.07 6.97
CA SER A 385 -25.37 2.13 5.69
C SER A 385 -26.88 1.91 5.87
N ASP A 386 -27.24 0.92 6.68
CA ASP A 386 -28.63 0.59 6.96
C ASP A 386 -29.34 1.77 7.65
N MET A 387 -28.70 2.38 8.65
CA MET A 387 -29.24 3.55 9.36
C MET A 387 -29.37 4.77 8.46
N LEU A 388 -28.41 5.03 7.57
CA LEU A 388 -28.54 6.11 6.58
C LEU A 388 -29.74 5.90 5.67
N THR A 389 -30.04 4.66 5.32
CA THR A 389 -31.16 4.31 4.46
C THR A 389 -32.49 4.40 5.20
N GLU A 390 -32.60 3.81 6.39
CA GLU A 390 -33.80 3.80 7.22
C GLU A 390 -34.25 5.22 7.60
N LEU A 391 -33.30 6.12 7.91
CA LEU A 391 -33.59 7.50 8.29
C LEU A 391 -33.75 8.45 7.09
N GLY A 392 -33.68 7.93 5.86
CA GLY A 392 -33.86 8.66 4.60
C GLY A 392 -32.73 9.63 4.26
N LEU A 393 -31.53 9.45 4.82
CA LEU A 393 -30.36 10.29 4.55
C LEU A 393 -29.72 9.92 3.21
N SER A 394 -29.68 8.63 2.85
CA SER A 394 -29.16 8.18 1.55
C SER A 394 -29.97 8.75 0.37
N ALA A 395 -31.31 8.76 0.49
CA ALA A 395 -32.19 9.32 -0.54
C ALA A 395 -32.03 10.85 -0.73
N ALA A 396 -31.54 11.55 0.29
CA ALA A 396 -31.25 12.98 0.21
C ALA A 396 -29.92 13.28 -0.51
N MET A 397 -29.05 12.27 -0.66
CA MET A 397 -27.79 12.39 -1.38
C MET A 397 -28.03 12.32 -2.89
N ARG A 398 -27.68 13.39 -3.60
CA ARG A 398 -27.90 13.49 -5.05
C ARG A 398 -26.74 12.82 -5.79
N PRO A 399 -27.00 11.99 -6.82
CA PRO A 399 -25.94 11.35 -7.61
C PRO A 399 -24.88 12.31 -8.16
N GLN A 400 -25.30 13.50 -8.62
CA GLN A 400 -24.42 14.51 -9.23
C GLN A 400 -23.69 15.40 -8.21
N ALA A 401 -24.00 15.27 -6.92
CA ALA A 401 -23.34 16.02 -5.86
C ALA A 401 -22.20 15.19 -5.26
N GLU A 402 -21.20 15.90 -4.75
CA GLU A 402 -20.06 15.27 -4.10
C GLU A 402 -20.26 15.13 -2.59
N TYR A 403 -19.78 14.03 -2.02
CA TYR A 403 -19.89 13.79 -0.58
C TYR A 403 -18.63 13.16 0.01
N THR A 404 -18.47 13.30 1.32
CA THR A 404 -17.55 12.46 2.10
C THR A 404 -18.30 11.79 3.22
N LEU A 405 -18.22 10.46 3.29
CA LEU A 405 -18.80 9.67 4.36
C LEU A 405 -17.75 9.38 5.42
N LEU A 406 -18.01 9.80 6.65
CA LEU A 406 -17.22 9.47 7.84
C LEU A 406 -17.89 8.26 8.50
N ALA A 407 -17.66 7.05 7.98
CA ALA A 407 -18.44 5.87 8.35
C ALA A 407 -17.86 5.14 9.57
N PRO A 408 -18.56 5.09 10.72
CA PRO A 408 -18.12 4.31 11.88
C PRO A 408 -18.18 2.80 11.60
N LEU A 409 -17.34 2.04 12.31
CA LEU A 409 -17.45 0.57 12.35
C LEU A 409 -18.78 0.14 12.98
N ASN A 410 -19.28 -1.05 12.61
CA ASN A 410 -20.49 -1.63 13.20
C ASN A 410 -20.44 -1.69 14.74
N THR A 411 -19.24 -1.89 15.32
CA THR A 411 -19.05 -1.90 16.79
C THR A 411 -19.34 -0.57 17.48
N ALA A 412 -19.41 0.53 16.73
CA ALA A 412 -19.79 1.84 17.27
C ALA A 412 -21.31 1.96 17.54
N PHE A 413 -22.13 1.07 16.98
CA PHE A 413 -23.58 1.02 17.16
C PHE A 413 -23.96 -0.01 18.23
N ASN A 414 -23.63 0.29 19.48
CA ASN A 414 -23.98 -0.54 20.63
C ASN A 414 -25.46 -0.37 21.05
N ASP A 415 -25.94 -1.18 22.00
CA ASP A 415 -27.33 -1.14 22.46
C ASP A 415 -27.78 0.26 22.93
N GLU A 416 -26.87 1.03 23.52
CA GLU A 416 -27.17 2.40 23.96
C GLU A 416 -27.47 3.31 22.76
N VAL A 417 -26.59 3.32 21.75
CA VAL A 417 -26.79 4.08 20.50
C VAL A 417 -28.06 3.62 19.78
N MET A 418 -28.29 2.31 19.72
CA MET A 418 -29.45 1.73 19.04
C MET A 418 -30.77 2.00 19.77
N SER A 419 -30.72 2.32 21.06
CA SER A 419 -31.89 2.70 21.87
C SER A 419 -32.21 4.20 21.84
N MET A 420 -31.38 5.02 21.19
CA MET A 420 -31.59 6.47 21.10
C MET A 420 -32.82 6.82 20.26
N ASP A 421 -33.40 8.00 20.52
CA ASP A 421 -34.45 8.56 19.67
C ASP A 421 -33.96 8.71 18.23
N GLN A 422 -34.76 8.23 17.27
CA GLN A 422 -34.38 8.22 15.86
C GLN A 422 -34.13 9.62 15.28
N SER A 423 -34.83 10.65 15.77
CA SER A 423 -34.61 12.04 15.34
C SER A 423 -33.25 12.54 15.80
N PHE A 424 -32.85 12.16 17.02
CA PHE A 424 -31.54 12.50 17.55
C PHE A 424 -30.42 11.72 16.84
N LEU A 425 -30.61 10.43 16.61
CA LEU A 425 -29.66 9.60 15.85
C LEU A 425 -29.49 10.13 14.42
N LYS A 426 -30.58 10.57 13.77
CA LYS A 426 -30.53 11.21 12.46
C LYS A 426 -29.61 12.43 12.45
N ILE A 427 -29.74 13.32 13.44
CA ILE A 427 -28.86 14.51 13.57
C ILE A 427 -27.40 14.09 13.77
N ILE A 428 -27.14 13.03 14.55
CA ILE A 428 -25.78 12.49 14.71
C ILE A 428 -25.23 12.03 13.35
N LEU A 429 -26.00 11.25 12.59
CA LEU A 429 -25.57 10.71 11.30
C LEU A 429 -25.43 11.78 10.20
N GLU A 430 -26.22 12.86 10.24
CA GLU A 430 -26.00 14.02 9.36
C GLU A 430 -24.63 14.67 9.57
N ASN A 431 -24.05 14.55 10.78
CA ASN A 431 -22.69 15.01 11.04
C ASN A 431 -21.60 14.04 10.54
N HIS A 432 -21.98 12.87 10.06
CA HIS A 432 -21.06 11.91 9.44
C HIS A 432 -21.03 12.04 7.91
N ILE A 433 -21.74 13.01 7.34
CA ILE A 433 -21.77 13.27 5.91
C ILE A 433 -21.30 14.71 5.66
N LEU A 434 -20.26 14.86 4.85
CA LEU A 434 -19.71 16.16 4.44
C LEU A 434 -20.22 16.54 3.04
N LYS A 435 -20.34 17.85 2.78
CA LYS A 435 -20.92 18.41 1.54
C LYS A 435 -20.01 18.36 0.30
N ASN A 436 -18.75 17.99 0.47
CA ASN A 436 -17.74 17.96 -0.60
C ASN A 436 -16.98 16.63 -0.55
N LYS A 437 -16.42 16.22 -1.68
CA LYS A 437 -15.46 15.11 -1.76
C LYS A 437 -14.11 15.56 -1.19
N ILE A 438 -13.69 14.95 -0.10
CA ILE A 438 -12.43 15.24 0.58
C ILE A 438 -11.70 13.92 0.71
N VAL A 439 -10.59 13.78 -0.01
CA VAL A 439 -9.77 12.57 0.06
C VAL A 439 -8.75 12.67 1.20
N LEU A 440 -8.20 11.54 1.63
CA LEU A 440 -7.32 11.47 2.80
C LEU A 440 -6.10 12.39 2.69
N SER A 441 -5.53 12.54 1.50
CA SER A 441 -4.35 13.38 1.23
C SER A 441 -4.64 14.89 1.31
N GLN A 442 -5.91 15.29 1.29
CA GLN A 442 -6.33 16.69 1.41
C GLN A 442 -6.56 17.12 2.86
N LEU A 443 -6.56 16.18 3.81
CA LEU A 443 -6.76 16.49 5.23
C LEU A 443 -5.49 17.15 5.82
N TYR A 444 -5.68 18.28 6.49
CA TYR A 444 -4.59 19.00 7.18
C TYR A 444 -4.98 19.45 8.58
N ASN A 445 -3.99 19.64 9.45
CA ASN A 445 -4.23 20.00 10.84
C ASN A 445 -4.92 21.37 10.96
N GLY A 446 -5.97 21.46 11.77
CA GLY A 446 -6.77 22.67 11.97
C GLY A 446 -7.79 22.95 10.86
N GLN A 447 -7.93 22.06 9.87
CA GLN A 447 -8.99 22.16 8.86
C GLN A 447 -10.37 22.07 9.52
N ARG A 448 -11.34 22.79 8.95
CA ARG A 448 -12.75 22.73 9.34
C ARG A 448 -13.58 22.12 8.21
N LEU A 449 -14.32 21.08 8.52
CA LEU A 449 -15.13 20.32 7.57
C LEU A 449 -16.61 20.62 7.81
N GLU A 450 -17.33 21.06 6.78
CA GLU A 450 -18.76 21.35 6.90
C GLU A 450 -19.60 20.08 6.66
N THR A 451 -20.45 19.75 7.63
CA THR A 451 -21.38 18.62 7.56
C THR A 451 -22.67 18.98 6.81
N LEU A 452 -23.46 17.98 6.42
CA LEU A 452 -24.78 18.20 5.83
C LEU A 452 -25.71 18.98 6.78
N ALA A 453 -25.60 18.75 8.09
CA ALA A 453 -26.31 19.49 9.13
C ALA A 453 -25.85 20.96 9.28
N GLY A 454 -24.83 21.40 8.54
CA GLY A 454 -24.27 22.76 8.63
C GLY A 454 -23.39 22.99 9.86
N LYS A 455 -22.94 21.93 10.53
CA LYS A 455 -21.94 22.02 11.60
C LYS A 455 -20.53 21.95 11.01
N PHE A 456 -19.56 22.46 11.77
CA PHE A 456 -18.14 22.34 11.42
C PHE A 456 -17.46 21.33 12.33
N LEU A 457 -16.72 20.39 11.73
CA LEU A 457 -15.86 19.44 12.43
C LEU A 457 -14.40 19.85 12.27
N ARG A 458 -13.61 19.76 13.33
CA ARG A 458 -12.18 20.08 13.32
C ARG A 458 -11.35 18.84 13.01
N VAL A 459 -10.33 19.01 12.18
CA VAL A 459 -9.36 17.96 11.83
C VAL A 459 -8.09 18.11 12.66
N PHE A 460 -7.70 17.02 13.31
CA PHE A 460 -6.47 16.90 14.08
C PHE A 460 -5.56 15.88 13.40
N VAL A 461 -4.40 16.33 12.91
CA VAL A 461 -3.42 15.46 12.26
C VAL A 461 -2.26 15.23 13.22
N TYR A 462 -2.13 14.00 13.69
CA TYR A 462 -1.04 13.53 14.53
C TYR A 462 0.01 12.80 13.69
N ARG A 463 1.09 12.36 14.34
CA ARG A 463 2.18 11.64 13.66
C ARG A 463 1.72 10.32 13.04
N THR A 464 0.82 9.60 13.70
CA THR A 464 0.39 8.25 13.33
C THR A 464 -1.13 8.10 13.18
N ALA A 465 -1.89 9.18 13.39
CA ALA A 465 -3.36 9.18 13.36
C ALA A 465 -3.89 10.48 12.76
N VAL A 466 -5.05 10.40 12.12
CA VAL A 466 -5.86 11.56 11.72
C VAL A 466 -7.20 11.42 12.42
N CYS A 467 -7.64 12.46 13.10
CA CYS A 467 -8.89 12.46 13.83
C CYS A 467 -9.76 13.65 13.43
N ILE A 468 -11.07 13.44 13.46
CA ILE A 468 -12.08 14.44 13.19
C ILE A 468 -12.95 14.53 14.44
N GLU A 469 -12.90 15.67 15.13
CA GLU A 469 -13.43 15.82 16.49
C GLU A 469 -12.90 14.71 17.43
N ASN A 470 -13.78 13.97 18.09
CA ASN A 470 -13.46 12.89 19.03
C ASN A 470 -13.10 11.56 18.34
N ALA A 471 -13.41 11.40 17.05
CA ALA A 471 -13.28 10.12 16.36
C ALA A 471 -12.05 10.10 15.45
N CYS A 472 -11.31 9.00 15.46
CA CYS A 472 -10.12 8.83 14.61
C CYS A 472 -10.38 7.92 13.42
N LEU A 473 -9.73 8.25 12.30
CA LEU A 473 -9.76 7.46 11.08
C LEU A 473 -9.03 6.13 11.30
N ILE A 474 -9.52 5.09 10.64
CA ILE A 474 -8.83 3.80 10.51
C ILE A 474 -8.43 3.56 9.06
N ARG A 475 -7.54 2.59 8.85
CA ARG A 475 -7.13 2.19 7.49
C ARG A 475 -8.34 1.69 6.70
N GLY A 476 -8.31 1.92 5.39
CA GLY A 476 -9.38 1.51 4.46
C GLY A 476 -10.19 2.67 3.88
N SER A 477 -9.67 3.90 3.88
CA SER A 477 -10.28 4.99 3.13
C SER A 477 -10.35 4.63 1.64
N LYS A 478 -11.46 4.98 0.99
CA LYS A 478 -11.72 4.72 -0.42
C LYS A 478 -12.16 6.00 -1.13
N GLU A 479 -11.89 6.05 -2.42
CA GLU A 479 -12.30 7.13 -3.30
C GLU A 479 -13.21 6.59 -4.40
N GLY A 480 -14.35 7.23 -4.61
CA GLY A 480 -15.30 6.90 -5.66
C GLY A 480 -15.56 8.07 -6.59
N SER A 481 -16.49 7.85 -7.53
CA SER A 481 -16.80 8.79 -8.61
C SER A 481 -17.34 10.12 -8.09
N ASN A 482 -18.26 10.07 -7.12
CA ASN A 482 -18.90 11.24 -6.52
C ASN A 482 -18.56 11.44 -5.03
N GLY A 483 -17.51 10.80 -4.50
CA GLY A 483 -17.18 11.00 -3.10
C GLY A 483 -16.01 10.23 -2.55
N ALA A 484 -15.80 10.38 -1.24
CA ALA A 484 -14.79 9.66 -0.48
C ALA A 484 -15.41 9.00 0.74
N LEU A 485 -14.89 7.84 1.12
CA LEU A 485 -15.28 7.11 2.32
C LEU A 485 -14.08 7.07 3.27
N HIS A 486 -14.26 7.58 4.49
CA HIS A 486 -13.31 7.44 5.58
C HIS A 486 -13.92 6.58 6.68
N LEU A 487 -13.22 5.51 7.04
CA LEU A 487 -13.68 4.63 8.11
C LEU A 487 -13.27 5.24 9.45
N MET A 488 -14.20 5.22 10.41
CA MET A 488 -14.03 5.80 11.74
C MET A 488 -14.15 4.72 12.82
N LYS A 489 -13.37 4.85 13.91
CA LYS A 489 -13.46 3.90 15.03
C LYS A 489 -14.77 4.05 15.83
N THR A 490 -15.25 5.28 15.97
CA THR A 490 -16.39 5.65 16.84
C THR A 490 -17.29 6.67 16.13
N LEU A 491 -18.46 6.93 16.70
CA LEU A 491 -19.33 8.03 16.28
C LEU A 491 -18.68 9.39 16.60
N ILE A 492 -18.90 10.34 15.71
CA ILE A 492 -18.52 11.75 15.84
C ILE A 492 -19.59 12.47 16.65
N THR A 493 -19.14 13.15 17.70
CA THR A 493 -19.95 14.04 18.53
C THR A 493 -19.37 15.45 18.45
N PRO A 494 -19.94 16.34 17.62
CA PRO A 494 -19.46 17.70 17.49
C PRO A 494 -19.60 18.45 18.82
N ALA A 495 -18.58 19.19 19.22
CA ALA A 495 -18.67 20.03 20.42
C ALA A 495 -19.67 21.17 20.23
N ASP A 496 -20.57 21.36 21.20
CA ASP A 496 -21.59 22.43 21.21
C ASP A 496 -21.36 23.48 22.30
N SER A 497 -20.50 23.17 23.28
CA SER A 497 -20.30 23.94 24.49
C SER A 497 -18.81 24.26 24.71
N SER A 498 -18.52 25.41 25.31
CA SER A 498 -17.15 25.76 25.70
C SER A 498 -16.68 24.96 26.91
N MET A 499 -15.36 24.93 27.14
CA MET A 499 -14.79 24.22 28.30
C MET A 499 -15.41 24.70 29.62
N TYR A 500 -15.61 26.02 29.76
CA TYR A 500 -16.26 26.60 30.93
C TYR A 500 -17.66 26.03 31.17
N GLN A 501 -18.49 25.98 30.13
CA GLN A 501 -19.88 25.48 30.22
C GLN A 501 -19.92 24.00 30.61
N LEU A 502 -19.03 23.19 30.03
CA LEU A 502 -18.94 21.76 30.34
C LEU A 502 -18.52 21.51 31.80
N LEU A 503 -17.51 22.24 32.30
CA LEU A 503 -17.04 22.11 33.69
C LEU A 503 -18.13 22.52 34.69
N VAL A 504 -18.84 23.63 34.41
CA VAL A 504 -19.96 24.10 35.27
C VAL A 504 -21.10 23.10 35.28
N LYS A 505 -21.48 22.55 34.12
CA LYS A 505 -22.57 21.57 33.99
C LYS A 505 -22.27 20.26 34.73
N ASN A 506 -21.02 19.81 34.70
CA ASN A 506 -20.60 18.57 35.37
C ASN A 506 -20.66 18.70 36.90
N GLY A 507 -20.31 19.86 37.45
CA GLY A 507 -20.44 20.17 38.88
C GLY A 507 -19.35 19.58 39.80
N ALA A 508 -18.45 18.74 39.29
CA ALA A 508 -17.33 18.15 40.03
C ALA A 508 -16.03 18.98 40.00
N PHE A 509 -16.11 20.25 39.57
CA PHE A 509 -14.95 21.14 39.36
C PHE A 509 -15.09 22.48 40.09
N LYS A 510 -15.87 22.53 41.17
CA LYS A 510 -16.19 23.78 41.88
C LYS A 510 -14.95 24.44 42.46
N ILE A 511 -14.05 23.66 43.05
CA ILE A 511 -12.79 24.15 43.63
C ILE A 511 -11.89 24.68 42.52
N PHE A 512 -11.72 23.92 41.44
CA PHE A 512 -10.91 24.34 40.29
C PHE A 512 -11.44 25.64 39.66
N LEU A 513 -12.75 25.75 39.42
CA LEU A 513 -13.37 26.95 38.88
C LEU A 513 -13.19 28.17 39.81
N SER A 514 -13.31 27.98 41.13
CA SER A 514 -13.02 29.04 42.11
C SER A 514 -11.57 29.50 42.07
N LEU A 515 -10.61 28.58 41.90
CA LEU A 515 -9.19 28.92 41.76
C LEU A 515 -8.90 29.67 40.45
N MET A 516 -9.54 29.26 39.35
CA MET A 516 -9.46 29.95 38.05
C MET A 516 -10.02 31.38 38.12
N GLU A 517 -11.07 31.60 38.92
CA GLU A 517 -11.61 32.94 39.18
C GLU A 517 -10.63 33.80 39.97
N VAL A 518 -10.10 33.30 41.09
CA VAL A 518 -9.10 34.02 41.91
C VAL A 518 -7.84 34.36 41.11
N ALA A 519 -7.39 33.46 40.24
CA ALA A 519 -6.22 33.69 39.38
C ALA A 519 -6.49 34.66 38.21
N GLY A 520 -7.75 35.02 37.95
CA GLY A 520 -8.15 35.82 36.79
C GLY A 520 -7.99 35.07 35.46
N LEU A 521 -8.12 33.75 35.46
CA LEU A 521 -7.97 32.87 34.29
C LEU A 521 -9.32 32.33 33.77
N THR A 522 -10.45 32.80 34.29
CA THR A 522 -11.77 32.30 33.85
C THR A 522 -12.03 32.54 32.36
N ASP A 523 -11.53 33.64 31.80
CA ASP A 523 -11.69 33.95 30.38
C ASP A 523 -10.93 32.99 29.46
N LEU A 524 -9.83 32.37 29.94
CA LEU A 524 -9.09 31.32 29.22
C LEU A 524 -9.98 30.09 28.94
N LEU A 525 -10.95 29.79 29.82
CA LEU A 525 -11.89 28.68 29.62
C LEU A 525 -13.00 29.01 28.61
N LYS A 526 -13.19 30.28 28.28
CA LYS A 526 -14.27 30.78 27.40
C LYS A 526 -13.75 31.24 26.04
N GLN A 527 -12.50 31.68 25.97
CA GLN A 527 -11.91 32.20 24.74
C GLN A 527 -11.82 31.13 23.66
N GLU A 528 -11.91 31.55 22.40
CA GLU A 528 -11.65 30.68 21.26
C GLU A 528 -10.18 30.27 21.21
N GLY A 529 -9.94 29.03 20.80
CA GLY A 529 -8.60 28.47 20.65
C GLY A 529 -8.62 26.95 20.61
N ASP A 530 -7.42 26.37 20.53
CA ASP A 530 -7.20 24.92 20.51
C ASP A 530 -6.43 24.52 21.76
N PHE A 531 -7.16 24.33 22.87
CA PHE A 531 -6.56 23.98 24.16
C PHE A 531 -6.76 22.51 24.52
N THR A 532 -5.78 21.93 25.20
CA THR A 532 -5.99 20.70 25.98
C THR A 532 -5.94 21.05 27.45
N LEU A 533 -7.02 20.77 28.18
CA LEU A 533 -7.13 20.99 29.62
C LEU A 533 -7.15 19.66 30.37
N PHE A 534 -6.18 19.45 31.24
CA PHE A 534 -6.23 18.40 32.26
C PHE A 534 -6.94 18.96 33.49
N ALA A 535 -8.27 18.81 33.58
CA ALA A 535 -9.08 19.42 34.63
C ALA A 535 -9.05 18.61 35.94
N PRO A 536 -8.51 19.16 37.05
CA PRO A 536 -8.56 18.50 38.34
C PRO A 536 -9.96 18.59 38.94
N THR A 537 -10.53 17.43 39.22
CA THR A 537 -11.81 17.30 39.94
C THR A 537 -11.68 17.79 41.39
N ASP A 538 -12.80 18.06 42.06
CA ASP A 538 -12.83 18.46 43.47
C ASP A 538 -12.15 17.41 44.38
N GLU A 539 -12.21 16.13 44.01
CA GLU A 539 -11.46 15.04 44.68
C GLU A 539 -9.94 15.24 44.64
N ALA A 540 -9.40 15.86 43.59
CA ALA A 540 -7.97 16.13 43.46
C ALA A 540 -7.44 17.09 44.53
N PHE A 541 -8.33 17.90 45.12
CA PHE A 541 -8.02 18.85 46.17
C PHE A 541 -8.33 18.32 47.57
N ALA A 542 -8.90 17.12 47.70
CA ALA A 542 -9.33 16.56 48.99
C ALA A 542 -8.16 16.37 49.99
N GLY A 543 -6.93 16.24 49.50
CA GLY A 543 -5.72 16.16 50.32
C GLY A 543 -5.19 17.51 50.83
N LEU A 544 -5.77 18.64 50.40
CA LEU A 544 -5.36 19.98 50.80
C LEU A 544 -6.28 20.50 51.91
N SER A 545 -5.70 21.00 53.00
CA SER A 545 -6.49 21.64 54.05
C SER A 545 -7.00 23.02 53.59
N GLU A 546 -8.01 23.57 54.29
CA GLU A 546 -8.47 24.95 54.03
C GLU A 546 -7.32 25.97 54.17
N ARG A 547 -6.37 25.69 55.06
CA ARG A 547 -5.16 26.50 55.21
C ARG A 547 -4.31 26.44 53.95
N ASP A 548 -4.09 25.26 53.38
CA ASP A 548 -3.29 25.09 52.15
C ASP A 548 -3.95 25.78 50.96
N LEU A 549 -5.27 25.64 50.84
CA LEU A 549 -6.05 26.36 49.82
C LEU A 549 -5.98 27.89 50.01
N SER A 550 -5.97 28.39 51.25
CA SER A 550 -5.80 29.81 51.53
C SER A 550 -4.39 30.31 51.18
N LEU A 551 -3.36 29.48 51.42
CA LEU A 551 -1.98 29.79 51.06
C LEU A 551 -1.80 29.82 49.54
N LEU A 552 -2.36 28.84 48.83
CA LEU A 552 -2.43 28.83 47.36
C LEU A 552 -3.12 30.09 46.81
N LYS A 553 -4.21 30.54 47.44
CA LYS A 553 -4.90 31.77 47.05
C LYS A 553 -4.14 33.05 47.39
N SER A 554 -3.20 32.99 48.34
CA SER A 554 -2.41 34.16 48.75
C SER A 554 -1.30 34.52 47.76
N ASP A 555 -0.73 33.53 47.05
CA ASP A 555 0.23 33.74 45.97
C ASP A 555 -0.42 33.51 44.60
N ILE A 556 -0.95 34.60 44.03
CA ILE A 556 -1.61 34.58 42.73
C ILE A 556 -0.66 34.15 41.61
N ASN A 557 0.65 34.43 41.71
CA ASN A 557 1.60 34.08 40.67
C ASN A 557 1.90 32.58 40.67
N ALA A 558 2.12 32.00 41.86
CA ALA A 558 2.25 30.55 42.02
C ALA A 558 0.96 29.83 41.59
N LEU A 559 -0.21 30.34 41.98
CA LEU A 559 -1.49 29.79 41.57
C LEU A 559 -1.66 29.79 40.05
N ARG A 560 -1.32 30.91 39.39
CA ARG A 560 -1.33 31.00 37.92
C ARG A 560 -0.39 29.98 37.29
N ALA A 561 0.83 29.83 37.80
CA ALA A 561 1.78 28.85 37.27
C ALA A 561 1.22 27.42 37.36
N ILE A 562 0.65 27.03 38.51
CA ILE A 562 0.05 25.71 38.71
C ILE A 562 -1.14 25.51 37.74
N LEU A 563 -2.06 26.47 37.65
CA LEU A 563 -3.23 26.35 36.79
C LEU A 563 -2.85 26.31 35.30
N LEU A 564 -1.92 27.16 34.85
CA LEU A 564 -1.44 27.18 33.47
C LEU A 564 -0.65 25.92 33.09
N TYR A 565 -0.10 25.19 34.06
CA TYR A 565 0.55 23.89 33.82
C TYR A 565 -0.46 22.80 33.42
N HIS A 566 -1.75 22.98 33.73
CA HIS A 566 -2.81 22.05 33.31
C HIS A 566 -3.32 22.30 31.89
N PHE A 567 -2.85 23.36 31.22
CA PHE A 567 -3.25 23.71 29.84
C PHE A 567 -2.10 23.48 28.85
N SER A 568 -2.40 22.91 27.68
CA SER A 568 -1.48 22.84 26.54
C SER A 568 -2.04 23.55 25.29
N THR A 569 -1.14 24.03 24.41
CA THR A 569 -1.44 24.90 23.25
C THR A 569 -1.86 24.17 21.97
N SER A 570 -2.44 22.98 22.07
CA SER A 570 -3.05 22.25 20.93
C SER A 570 -4.05 21.22 21.48
N ILE A 571 -4.89 20.67 20.62
CA ILE A 571 -5.86 19.61 20.99
C ILE A 571 -5.21 18.23 20.89
N PHE A 572 -5.11 17.53 22.01
CA PHE A 572 -4.59 16.17 22.10
C PHE A 572 -5.68 15.25 22.65
N ILE A 573 -6.16 14.34 21.81
CA ILE A 573 -7.12 13.30 22.20
C ILE A 573 -6.41 11.95 22.32
N GLY A 574 -6.89 11.07 23.19
CA GLY A 574 -6.30 9.76 23.46
C GLY A 574 -6.15 8.91 22.21
N GLY A 575 -7.19 8.88 21.37
CA GLY A 575 -7.17 8.15 20.10
C GLY A 575 -6.14 8.65 19.08
N GLY A 576 -5.66 9.89 19.21
CA GLY A 576 -4.65 10.50 18.35
C GLY A 576 -3.22 10.20 18.76
N LEU A 577 -3.00 9.72 19.99
CA LEU A 577 -1.69 9.41 20.53
C LEU A 577 -1.26 7.99 20.15
N GLU A 578 0.00 7.83 19.76
CA GLU A 578 0.58 6.51 19.52
C GLU A 578 0.63 5.70 20.82
N THR A 579 0.06 4.49 20.78
CA THR A 579 -0.04 3.63 21.97
C THR A 579 1.36 3.20 22.44
N GLY A 580 1.64 3.36 23.73
CA GLY A 580 2.92 3.00 24.33
C GLY A 580 4.02 4.06 24.21
N VAL A 581 3.74 5.21 23.59
CA VAL A 581 4.70 6.30 23.40
C VAL A 581 4.41 7.48 24.32
N THR A 582 5.44 7.97 25.01
CA THR A 582 5.34 9.19 25.84
C THR A 582 5.47 10.44 24.95
N ASN A 583 4.39 11.22 24.89
CA ASN A 583 4.29 12.47 24.17
C ASN A 583 4.60 13.64 25.11
N LEU A 584 5.39 14.61 24.65
CA LEU A 584 5.73 15.81 25.39
C LEU A 584 4.84 16.96 24.93
N LEU A 585 3.94 17.42 25.79
CA LEU A 585 3.01 18.51 25.48
C LEU A 585 3.47 19.78 26.16
N LYS A 586 3.75 20.83 25.38
CA LYS A 586 4.13 22.13 25.94
C LYS A 586 2.92 22.78 26.61
N THR A 587 3.09 23.18 27.87
CA THR A 587 2.02 23.85 28.63
C THR A 587 2.04 25.37 28.42
N LEU A 588 0.95 26.05 28.83
CA LEU A 588 0.93 27.52 28.90
C LEU A 588 1.88 28.07 29.97
N GLN A 589 2.21 27.28 31.00
CA GLN A 589 3.22 27.65 31.99
C GLN A 589 4.65 27.60 31.40
N GLY A 590 4.89 26.72 30.43
CA GLY A 590 6.14 26.63 29.67
C GLY A 590 6.80 25.24 29.76
N SER A 591 6.68 24.57 30.90
CA SER A 591 7.17 23.19 31.10
C SER A 591 6.33 22.17 30.32
N ASN A 592 6.91 21.00 30.03
CA ASN A 592 6.21 19.94 29.29
C ASN A 592 5.43 19.02 30.24
N LEU A 593 4.27 18.55 29.79
CA LEU A 593 3.56 17.39 30.32
C LEU A 593 4.01 16.13 29.59
N LYS A 594 4.20 15.03 30.31
CA LYS A 594 4.49 13.70 29.76
C LYS A 594 3.17 12.92 29.66
N VAL A 595 2.66 12.76 28.45
CA VAL A 595 1.38 12.09 28.19
C VAL A 595 1.60 10.75 27.48
N LEU A 596 1.14 9.67 28.09
CA LEU A 596 1.23 8.31 27.57
C LEU A 596 -0.18 7.75 27.39
N PHE A 597 -0.49 7.22 26.21
CA PHE A 597 -1.71 6.45 25.99
C PHE A 597 -1.37 4.96 25.94
N ALA A 598 -1.93 4.17 26.85
CA ALA A 598 -1.68 2.73 26.94
C ALA A 598 -2.90 2.01 27.54
N ASN A 599 -3.20 0.81 27.03
CA ASN A 599 -4.32 -0.02 27.48
C ASN A 599 -5.65 0.75 27.52
N GLU A 600 -5.94 1.52 26.46
CA GLU A 600 -7.14 2.37 26.34
C GLU A 600 -7.28 3.41 27.46
N SER A 601 -6.18 3.77 28.12
CA SER A 601 -6.15 4.77 29.16
C SER A 601 -5.03 5.80 28.94
N MET A 602 -5.32 7.04 29.25
CA MET A 602 -4.35 8.13 29.20
C MET A 602 -3.69 8.31 30.58
N LEU A 603 -2.38 8.52 30.58
CA LEU A 603 -1.57 8.86 31.73
C LEU A 603 -0.90 10.21 31.48
N VAL A 604 -0.96 11.13 32.43
CA VAL A 604 -0.29 12.44 32.38
C VAL A 604 0.63 12.58 33.59
N ASN A 605 1.93 12.73 33.38
CA ASN A 605 2.95 12.71 34.44
C ASN A 605 2.77 11.54 35.42
N THR A 606 2.45 10.34 34.89
CA THR A 606 2.11 9.10 35.65
C THR A 606 0.73 9.08 36.35
N VAL A 607 -0.02 10.18 36.32
CA VAL A 607 -1.39 10.25 36.84
C VAL A 607 -2.37 9.68 35.80
N LYS A 608 -3.21 8.73 36.21
CA LYS A 608 -4.24 8.16 35.34
C LYS A 608 -5.38 9.15 35.11
N VAL A 609 -5.69 9.39 33.84
CA VAL A 609 -6.89 10.10 33.39
C VAL A 609 -8.04 9.10 33.39
N ARG A 610 -9.15 9.44 34.05
CA ARG A 610 -10.31 8.53 34.16
C ARG A 610 -11.26 8.68 32.98
N ASP A 611 -11.68 9.92 32.75
CA ASP A 611 -12.55 10.30 31.64
C ASP A 611 -11.73 11.23 30.73
N SER A 612 -11.53 10.82 29.49
CA SER A 612 -10.73 11.55 28.50
C SER A 612 -11.58 11.96 27.31
N ASP A 613 -11.05 12.86 26.50
CA ASP A 613 -11.58 13.22 25.18
C ASP A 613 -12.96 13.93 25.24
N LEU A 614 -13.25 14.65 26.32
CA LEU A 614 -14.45 15.48 26.37
C LEU A 614 -14.26 16.73 25.50
N MET A 615 -14.84 16.71 24.31
CA MET A 615 -14.70 17.77 23.32
C MET A 615 -15.46 19.04 23.70
N ALA A 616 -14.77 20.18 23.60
CA ALA A 616 -15.31 21.52 23.77
C ALA A 616 -15.10 22.35 22.50
N THR A 617 -15.89 23.40 22.29
CA THR A 617 -15.78 24.29 21.12
C THR A 617 -14.42 24.97 21.02
N ASN A 618 -13.74 25.15 22.16
CA ASN A 618 -12.43 25.77 22.28
C ASN A 618 -11.33 24.82 22.80
N GLY A 619 -11.55 23.50 22.76
CA GLY A 619 -10.51 22.55 23.18
C GLY A 619 -11.00 21.14 23.49
N VAL A 620 -10.23 20.43 24.28
CA VAL A 620 -10.58 19.12 24.86
C VAL A 620 -10.26 19.09 26.35
N ILE A 621 -11.10 18.41 27.12
CA ILE A 621 -10.94 18.25 28.57
C ILE A 621 -10.65 16.78 28.91
N HIS A 622 -9.65 16.59 29.76
CA HIS A 622 -9.27 15.31 30.36
C HIS A 622 -9.40 15.40 31.88
N PHE A 623 -10.13 14.49 32.51
CA PHE A 623 -10.41 14.56 33.94
C PHE A 623 -9.32 13.87 34.76
N ILE A 624 -8.77 14.60 35.74
CA ILE A 624 -7.75 14.08 36.64
C ILE A 624 -8.19 14.19 38.11
N ARG A 625 -7.67 13.27 38.93
CA ARG A 625 -7.92 13.20 40.39
C ARG A 625 -6.70 13.59 41.22
N THR A 626 -5.70 14.18 40.60
CA THR A 626 -4.47 14.61 41.26
C THR A 626 -4.00 15.89 40.60
N LEU A 627 -3.54 16.85 41.39
CA LEU A 627 -2.99 18.09 40.86
C LEU A 627 -1.65 17.84 40.18
N LEU A 628 -1.43 18.46 39.02
CA LEU A 628 -0.18 18.34 38.27
C LEU A 628 0.78 19.48 38.66
N TYR A 629 2.06 19.14 38.75
CA TYR A 629 3.14 20.08 39.05
C TYR A 629 4.27 19.92 38.04
N ALA A 630 4.95 21.02 37.71
CA ALA A 630 6.13 21.00 36.85
C ALA A 630 7.32 20.31 37.55
N GLU A 631 8.05 19.46 36.82
CA GLU A 631 9.30 18.86 37.30
C GLU A 631 10.33 19.98 37.58
N GLY A 632 10.81 20.05 38.82
CA GLY A 632 11.71 21.11 39.32
C GLY A 632 11.06 22.08 40.31
N GLU A 633 9.73 22.15 40.37
CA GLU A 633 8.99 22.99 41.33
C GLU A 633 8.20 22.14 42.36
N GLY A 634 7.87 20.88 42.03
CA GLY A 634 7.04 20.00 42.86
C GLY A 634 7.69 19.40 44.11
N TYR A 635 9.02 19.49 44.28
CA TYR A 635 9.69 18.97 45.48
C TYR A 635 10.06 20.03 46.52
N GLU A 636 9.83 21.32 46.22
CA GLU A 636 10.18 22.40 47.15
C GLU A 636 8.98 23.26 47.57
N ILE A 637 7.95 23.48 46.74
CA ILE A 637 6.94 24.51 47.06
C ILE A 637 6.00 24.11 48.21
N ILE A 638 5.65 22.83 48.36
CA ILE A 638 4.73 22.38 49.42
C ILE A 638 5.47 22.05 50.73
N PRO A 639 6.65 21.39 50.73
CA PRO A 639 7.41 21.18 51.96
C PRO A 639 7.99 22.48 52.57
N LEU A 640 8.35 23.49 51.76
CA LEU A 640 8.86 24.78 52.27
C LEU A 640 7.78 25.66 52.91
N LEU A 641 6.50 25.49 52.55
CA LEU A 641 5.39 26.19 53.21
C LEU A 641 4.88 25.47 54.47
N LEU A 642 5.21 24.19 54.65
CA LEU A 642 4.67 23.34 55.73
C LEU A 642 5.65 23.03 56.87
N GLN A 643 6.92 23.39 56.77
CA GLN A 643 7.87 23.32 57.89
C GLN A 643 8.22 24.73 58.37
N TRP A 644 8.18 24.94 59.69
CA TRP A 644 8.48 26.16 60.46
C TRP A 644 7.29 27.09 60.80
N PRO A 645 6.45 26.74 61.79
CA PRO A 645 5.95 27.75 62.70
C PRO A 645 7.11 28.14 63.64
N PHE A 646 7.30 29.42 63.93
CA PHE A 646 8.37 29.99 64.78
C PHE A 646 9.73 30.23 64.07
N PHE A 647 9.95 31.48 63.62
CA PHE A 647 11.05 32.35 64.10
C PHE A 647 11.04 33.67 63.31
N PRO A 648 10.75 34.83 63.93
CA PRO A 648 10.85 36.12 63.28
C PRO A 648 12.21 36.74 63.59
N PHE A 649 13.31 36.29 63.00
CA PHE A 649 14.57 37.06 63.01
C PHE A 649 15.53 36.55 61.93
N GLN A 650 16.07 37.49 61.14
CA GLN A 650 17.07 37.33 60.06
C GLN A 650 16.58 37.07 58.62
N ILE A 651 15.70 37.95 58.10
CA ILE A 651 15.68 38.26 56.66
C ILE A 651 16.67 39.42 56.41
N LYS A 652 17.97 39.11 56.39
CA LYS A 652 18.97 39.99 55.74
C LYS A 652 20.22 39.28 55.19
N TYR A 653 20.35 37.95 55.35
CA TYR A 653 21.59 37.25 54.98
C TYR A 653 21.44 35.99 54.13
N MET A 654 20.26 35.72 53.55
CA MET A 654 20.06 34.54 52.67
C MET A 654 19.59 34.89 51.25
N PHE A 655 19.91 36.09 50.76
CA PHE A 655 19.69 36.52 49.36
C PHE A 655 21.00 37.01 48.71
N LYS A 656 22.15 36.40 49.04
CA LYS A 656 23.44 36.85 48.46
C LYS A 656 24.34 35.78 47.85
N ASN A 657 24.03 34.48 47.92
CA ASN A 657 24.94 33.43 47.40
C ASN A 657 24.26 32.29 46.62
N CYS A 658 23.25 32.61 45.80
CA CYS A 658 22.82 31.73 44.69
C CYS A 658 22.50 32.61 43.47
N PHE A 659 23.51 33.30 42.95
CA PHE A 659 23.51 33.82 41.59
C PHE A 659 24.60 33.08 40.82
N VAL A 660 24.20 32.00 40.13
CA VAL A 660 24.97 31.55 38.97
C VAL A 660 24.46 32.37 37.79
N SER A 661 25.34 33.24 37.29
CA SER A 661 25.16 34.07 36.11
C SER A 661 24.76 33.21 34.89
N GLY A 662 23.68 33.55 34.18
CA GLY A 662 23.44 32.95 32.86
C GLY A 662 22.05 33.02 32.23
N TYR A 663 20.97 33.33 32.95
CA TYR A 663 19.63 33.38 32.33
C TYR A 663 18.93 34.72 32.55
N ARG A 664 18.66 35.43 31.45
CA ARG A 664 17.71 36.55 31.42
C ARG A 664 16.31 35.96 31.41
N TYR A 665 15.52 36.28 32.44
CA TYR A 665 14.07 36.15 32.36
C TYR A 665 13.57 37.14 31.31
N GLN A 666 12.88 36.63 30.29
CA GLN A 666 12.04 37.46 29.46
C GLN A 666 10.72 37.59 30.22
N GLU A 667 10.43 38.79 30.75
CA GLU A 667 9.10 39.12 31.23
C GLU A 667 8.09 38.70 30.17
N ILE A 668 7.11 37.87 30.53
CA ILE A 668 5.95 37.61 29.68
C ILE A 668 5.14 38.91 29.70
N PRO A 669 5.08 39.69 28.61
CA PRO A 669 4.24 40.87 28.60
C PRO A 669 2.80 40.38 28.46
N LEU A 670 1.95 40.69 29.43
CA LEU A 670 0.48 40.56 29.34
C LEU A 670 -0.12 41.59 28.36
N THR A 671 0.49 41.79 27.19
CA THR A 671 0.00 42.76 26.19
C THR A 671 -1.07 42.20 25.25
N PHE A 672 -1.55 40.97 25.47
CA PHE A 672 -2.71 40.40 24.77
C PHE A 672 -3.92 40.21 25.69
N MET A 673 -4.23 41.21 26.51
CA MET A 673 -5.58 41.39 27.05
C MET A 673 -5.94 42.88 27.00
N SER A 674 -6.34 43.36 25.81
CA SER A 674 -7.03 44.64 25.71
C SER A 674 -8.53 44.43 25.88
N MET A 675 -9.03 44.93 27.01
CA MET A 675 -10.43 44.99 27.38
C MET A 675 -11.11 46.10 26.55
N TYR A 676 -11.89 45.76 25.53
CA TYR A 676 -12.76 46.74 24.87
C TYR A 676 -14.07 46.87 25.65
N ILE A 677 -14.13 47.84 26.57
CA ILE A 677 -15.39 48.35 27.10
C ILE A 677 -15.88 49.46 26.16
N LYS A 678 -16.94 49.19 25.39
CA LYS A 678 -17.72 50.22 24.69
C LYS A 678 -18.64 50.92 25.69
N ASN A 679 -18.37 52.19 25.97
CA ASN A 679 -19.45 53.15 26.22
C ASN A 679 -19.65 53.96 24.94
N GLY A 680 -20.92 54.18 24.56
CA GLY A 680 -21.33 55.01 23.41
C GLY A 680 -20.71 56.41 23.50
N SER A 681 -20.56 57.17 22.42
CA SER A 681 -21.45 57.36 21.28
C SER A 681 -20.66 58.03 20.16
N HIS A 682 -20.81 57.60 18.91
CA HIS A 682 -21.01 58.46 17.73
C HIS A 682 -20.98 57.60 16.47
N VAL A 683 -22.06 57.71 15.70
CA VAL A 683 -22.26 57.07 14.40
C VAL A 683 -21.39 57.78 13.36
N ASN A 684 -20.65 57.03 12.54
CA ASN A 684 -20.62 57.23 11.09
C ASN A 684 -19.98 56.02 10.37
N ALA A 685 -20.63 55.65 9.27
CA ALA A 685 -20.46 54.43 8.50
C ALA A 685 -19.07 54.29 7.83
N ILE A 686 -18.54 53.07 7.79
CA ILE A 686 -17.44 52.67 6.90
C ILE A 686 -17.78 51.31 6.28
N ILE A 687 -17.73 51.30 4.95
CA ILE A 687 -17.94 50.18 4.04
C ILE A 687 -16.83 49.14 4.19
N GLN A 688 -17.22 47.86 4.15
CA GLN A 688 -16.37 46.67 4.13
C GLN A 688 -15.40 46.69 2.93
N ARG A 689 -14.14 46.32 3.18
CA ARG A 689 -13.31 45.57 2.22
C ARG A 689 -12.56 44.46 2.95
N GLU A 690 -12.74 43.26 2.43
CA GLU A 690 -11.94 42.06 2.68
C GLU A 690 -10.47 42.27 2.28
N PRO A 691 -9.50 41.70 3.01
CA PRO A 691 -8.14 41.57 2.52
C PRO A 691 -7.95 40.27 1.73
N THR A 692 -7.89 40.38 0.40
CA THR A 692 -7.28 39.37 -0.47
C THR A 692 -5.79 39.63 -0.67
N ILE A 693 -5.04 38.54 -0.53
CA ILE A 693 -3.61 38.33 -0.73
C ILE A 693 -3.11 38.94 -2.04
N THR A 694 -1.96 39.62 -2.03
CA THR A 694 -1.24 39.99 -3.26
C THR A 694 0.19 39.46 -3.25
N LYS A 695 0.48 38.62 -4.25
CA LYS A 695 1.81 38.23 -4.71
C LYS A 695 2.61 39.48 -5.12
N VAL A 696 3.87 39.55 -4.70
CA VAL A 696 4.82 40.56 -5.21
C VAL A 696 5.49 40.02 -6.46
N THR A 697 5.28 40.70 -7.59
CA THR A 697 6.10 40.59 -8.80
C THR A 697 6.86 41.90 -8.95
N ARG A 698 8.17 41.83 -9.17
CA ARG A 698 9.06 42.98 -9.37
C ARG A 698 8.94 43.46 -10.83
N VAL A 699 8.65 44.75 -11.02
CA VAL A 699 8.53 45.41 -12.33
C VAL A 699 9.85 46.11 -12.67
N ILE A 700 10.29 45.99 -13.93
CA ILE A 700 11.29 46.86 -14.57
C ILE A 700 10.52 47.92 -15.37
N GLU A 701 10.94 49.17 -15.24
CA GLU A 701 10.28 50.36 -15.81
C GLU A 701 10.34 50.45 -17.33
N SER A 702 9.32 51.07 -17.93
CA SER A 702 9.36 51.70 -19.26
C SER A 702 8.38 52.90 -19.29
N PRO A 703 8.64 53.96 -20.08
CA PRO A 703 8.06 55.28 -19.79
C PRO A 703 6.78 55.64 -20.58
N THR A 704 5.90 56.34 -19.86
CA THR A 704 4.99 57.46 -20.22
C THR A 704 4.09 57.47 -21.47
N LYS A 705 2.77 57.52 -21.19
CA LYS A 705 1.67 58.40 -21.68
C LYS A 705 1.47 58.65 -23.19
N MET A 706 0.27 58.34 -23.71
CA MET A 706 -0.85 59.30 -23.93
C MET A 706 -2.12 58.64 -24.52
N LYS A 707 -3.26 59.32 -24.32
CA LYS A 707 -4.68 58.96 -24.59
C LYS A 707 -5.10 59.07 -26.07
N LYS A 708 -6.00 58.19 -26.55
CA LYS A 708 -7.32 58.53 -27.17
C LYS A 708 -8.12 57.30 -27.65
N VAL A 709 -9.37 57.21 -27.17
CA VAL A 709 -10.68 56.87 -27.81
C VAL A 709 -10.60 56.36 -29.29
N THR A 710 -11.27 55.31 -29.79
CA THR A 710 -12.73 55.00 -29.82
C THR A 710 -12.98 53.67 -30.57
N ARG A 711 -14.07 52.97 -30.19
CA ARG A 711 -15.08 52.25 -31.03
C ARG A 711 -14.81 50.85 -31.64
N VAL A 712 -15.52 49.87 -31.04
CA VAL A 712 -16.44 48.82 -31.57
C VAL A 712 -16.16 48.07 -32.91
N ILE A 713 -16.40 46.74 -32.84
CA ILE A 713 -17.04 45.77 -33.78
C ILE A 713 -16.14 44.61 -34.28
N GLU A 714 -16.65 43.40 -33.96
CA GLU A 714 -16.60 42.07 -34.59
C GLU A 714 -15.59 41.72 -35.70
N GLY A 715 -15.18 40.45 -35.68
CA GLY A 715 -14.84 39.71 -36.90
C GLY A 715 -13.71 38.68 -36.75
N GLN A 716 -14.06 37.40 -36.58
CA GLN A 716 -13.31 36.28 -37.16
C GLN A 716 -13.42 36.35 -38.72
N PRO A 717 -12.79 35.50 -39.58
CA PRO A 717 -11.96 34.30 -39.35
C PRO A 717 -10.73 34.18 -40.31
N SER A 718 -10.11 32.99 -40.30
CA SER A 718 -9.57 32.24 -41.47
C SER A 718 -8.05 32.10 -41.66
N VAL A 719 -7.57 30.91 -41.26
CA VAL A 719 -6.84 29.86 -42.01
C VAL A 719 -6.09 30.22 -43.30
N THR A 720 -4.80 29.85 -43.34
CA THR A 720 -4.07 29.19 -44.46
C THR A 720 -2.73 28.66 -43.91
N LYS A 721 -2.48 27.34 -43.75
CA LYS A 721 -1.96 26.32 -44.72
C LYS A 721 -0.77 26.85 -45.55
N VAL A 722 0.47 26.32 -45.43
CA VAL A 722 1.11 25.26 -46.28
C VAL A 722 2.63 25.28 -45.91
N THR A 723 3.36 24.24 -45.47
CA THR A 723 3.90 22.98 -46.09
C THR A 723 5.44 23.02 -46.32
N ARG A 724 6.10 21.88 -46.03
CA ARG A 724 7.42 21.35 -46.51
C ARG A 724 8.71 21.93 -45.90
N VAL A 725 9.43 21.20 -45.04
CA VAL A 725 10.40 20.07 -45.23
C VAL A 725 11.63 20.45 -46.06
N ILE A 726 12.84 20.34 -45.46
CA ILE A 726 14.03 19.60 -45.93
C ILE A 726 15.04 19.48 -44.77
N GLU A 727 15.70 18.32 -44.72
CA GLU A 727 16.73 17.80 -43.82
C GLU A 727 18.04 18.61 -43.78
N GLY A 728 18.85 18.38 -42.72
CA GLY A 728 20.27 18.69 -42.70
C GLY A 728 20.89 18.60 -41.31
N ASP A 729 21.51 17.46 -41.00
CA ASP A 729 22.27 17.17 -39.77
C ASP A 729 23.71 17.78 -39.81
N PRO A 730 24.57 17.68 -38.78
CA PRO A 730 25.22 18.83 -38.15
C PRO A 730 26.72 18.95 -38.47
N THR A 731 27.32 20.12 -38.19
CA THR A 731 28.78 20.23 -38.08
C THR A 731 29.22 21.03 -36.86
N MET A 732 30.19 20.45 -36.16
CA MET A 732 30.92 20.98 -35.01
C MET A 732 31.86 22.14 -35.40
N THR A 733 32.05 23.09 -34.47
CA THR A 733 33.33 23.82 -34.36
C THR A 733 33.61 24.24 -32.91
N LYS A 734 34.76 23.79 -32.39
CA LYS A 734 35.52 24.38 -31.27
C LYS A 734 36.12 25.73 -31.78
N VAL A 735 36.48 26.76 -31.01
CA VAL A 735 37.48 26.85 -29.93
C VAL A 735 37.34 28.22 -29.18
N THR A 736 37.77 28.23 -27.92
CA THR A 736 38.57 29.26 -27.19
C THR A 736 37.92 30.22 -26.19
N ARG A 737 38.62 30.27 -25.06
CA ARG A 737 38.34 30.82 -23.73
C ARG A 737 39.10 32.14 -23.56
N VAL A 738 38.46 33.18 -23.01
CA VAL A 738 39.12 34.27 -22.27
C VAL A 738 38.24 34.66 -21.07
N ILE A 739 38.94 35.08 -20.03
CA ILE A 739 38.64 35.20 -18.60
C ILE A 739 37.87 36.48 -18.28
N GLU A 740 36.93 36.46 -17.32
CA GLU A 740 36.82 37.55 -16.32
C GLU A 740 36.02 37.21 -15.04
N ARG A 741 36.69 37.52 -13.91
CA ARG A 741 36.24 38.07 -12.62
C ARG A 741 34.98 37.55 -11.90
N ASN A 742 35.25 37.04 -10.71
CA ASN A 742 34.36 37.03 -9.54
C ASN A 742 34.68 38.22 -8.62
N PRO A 743 33.70 38.85 -7.94
CA PRO A 743 33.95 39.59 -6.70
C PRO A 743 33.21 39.00 -5.49
N SER A 744 34.04 38.60 -4.51
CA SER A 744 33.97 38.90 -3.06
C SER A 744 32.64 38.81 -2.29
N ILE A 745 32.61 37.87 -1.33
CA ILE A 745 31.95 38.03 -0.03
C ILE A 745 33.02 37.84 1.06
N THR A 746 33.03 38.78 2.00
CA THR A 746 33.99 38.90 3.11
C THR A 746 33.66 37.94 4.25
N THR A 747 34.68 37.24 4.74
CA THR A 747 34.67 36.40 5.93
C THR A 747 35.18 37.19 7.15
N TYR A 748 34.63 36.92 8.34
CA TYR A 748 35.41 37.00 9.58
C TYR A 748 35.62 35.59 10.15
N VAL A 749 36.86 35.33 10.52
CA VAL A 749 37.47 34.05 10.87
C VAL A 749 37.35 33.80 12.37
N HIS A 750 37.12 32.55 12.79
CA HIS A 750 37.89 31.99 13.91
C HIS A 750 38.29 30.54 13.63
N LEU A 751 39.58 30.29 13.89
CA LEU A 751 40.33 29.06 13.63
C LEU A 751 39.91 27.90 14.56
N HIS A 752 39.89 26.68 14.02
CA HIS A 752 40.84 25.65 14.46
C HIS A 752 41.05 24.55 13.39
N LYS A 753 42.29 24.07 13.35
CA LYS A 753 42.89 23.09 12.43
C LYS A 753 42.57 21.63 12.83
N PRO A 754 42.91 20.63 11.98
CA PRO A 754 42.08 19.45 11.70
C PRO A 754 42.68 18.12 12.22
N CYS A 755 41.90 17.03 12.09
CA CYS A 755 42.42 15.68 11.83
C CYS A 755 41.39 14.82 11.06
N THR A 756 41.61 14.73 9.74
CA THR A 756 41.64 13.55 8.84
C THR A 756 40.68 12.35 9.01
N ASN A 757 39.94 12.15 7.90
CA ASN A 757 39.92 10.96 7.01
C ASN A 757 38.79 9.89 7.09
N VAL A 758 37.99 9.89 6.00
CA VAL A 758 37.81 8.82 4.98
C VAL A 758 36.85 7.64 5.24
N LEU A 759 35.80 7.58 4.37
CA LEU A 759 35.04 6.44 3.77
C LEU A 759 34.51 5.33 4.74
N ASN A 760 33.28 4.82 4.67
CA ASN A 760 32.56 4.33 3.49
C ASN A 760 31.11 3.92 3.84
N ASN A 761 30.32 3.70 2.79
CA ASN A 761 28.96 3.17 2.73
C ASN A 761 28.78 1.73 3.26
N ALA A 762 27.50 1.42 3.53
CA ALA A 762 26.75 0.18 3.23
C ALA A 762 26.55 -0.91 4.31
N CYS A 763 25.24 -1.24 4.45
CA CYS A 763 24.58 -2.53 4.67
C CYS A 763 25.19 -3.56 5.64
N PHE A 764 24.40 -3.97 6.62
CA PHE A 764 24.54 -5.32 7.20
C PHE A 764 23.17 -5.97 7.47
N GLU A 765 22.98 -7.12 6.82
CA GLU A 765 21.99 -8.15 7.11
C GLU A 765 22.31 -8.91 8.42
N ASN A 766 21.27 -9.50 8.98
CA ASN A 766 21.27 -10.46 10.06
C ASN A 766 22.01 -11.77 9.72
N SER A 767 22.83 -12.28 10.65
CA SER A 767 22.99 -13.74 10.82
C SER A 767 23.53 -14.15 12.20
N LYS A 768 22.99 -15.30 12.64
CA LYS A 768 23.03 -16.02 13.92
C LYS A 768 24.40 -16.58 14.40
N LEU A 769 24.49 -16.69 15.75
CA LEU A 769 24.94 -17.83 16.61
C LEU A 769 26.42 -18.32 16.72
N TYR A 770 26.87 -18.36 17.99
CA TYR A 770 27.71 -19.36 18.75
C TYR A 770 29.22 -19.57 18.47
N LEU A 771 30.09 -19.32 19.48
CA LEU A 771 30.64 -20.29 20.48
C LEU A 771 31.98 -19.82 21.13
N LYS A 772 32.08 -20.01 22.47
CA LYS A 772 33.26 -20.42 23.30
C LYS A 772 34.52 -19.51 23.36
N LEU A 773 35.32 -19.44 24.44
CA LEU A 773 35.32 -19.83 25.87
C LEU A 773 36.67 -19.31 26.42
N ASN A 774 36.78 -18.81 27.65
CA ASN A 774 37.97 -19.02 28.50
C ASN A 774 37.70 -18.67 29.97
N PHE A 775 38.07 -19.61 30.85
CA PHE A 775 38.03 -19.57 32.31
C PHE A 775 39.41 -19.19 32.87
N LEU A 776 39.48 -18.46 33.99
CA LEU A 776 40.08 -18.93 35.26
C LEU A 776 40.02 -17.87 36.38
N VAL A 777 40.00 -18.40 37.60
CA VAL A 777 39.54 -17.85 38.89
C VAL A 777 40.73 -17.61 39.83
N SER A 778 40.59 -16.70 40.80
CA SER A 778 41.28 -16.78 42.10
C SER A 778 40.30 -16.52 43.26
N SER A 779 40.18 -17.52 44.16
CA SER A 779 39.42 -17.60 45.42
C SER A 779 40.28 -17.12 46.63
N PRO A 780 40.04 -17.42 47.95
CA PRO A 780 38.91 -18.05 48.67
C PRO A 780 38.60 -17.48 50.10
N ASN A 781 37.52 -17.97 50.75
CA ASN A 781 37.60 -18.69 52.05
C ASN A 781 36.25 -19.34 52.47
N LEU A 782 36.35 -20.61 52.89
CA LEU A 782 35.35 -21.52 53.48
C LEU A 782 35.77 -21.83 54.95
N ILE A 783 34.96 -22.42 55.86
CA ILE A 783 34.85 -23.88 56.08
C ILE A 783 33.85 -24.24 57.25
N GLN A 784 32.98 -25.25 56.99
CA GLN A 784 32.42 -26.41 57.76
C GLN A 784 31.69 -26.25 59.14
N HIS A 785 30.69 -27.07 59.54
CA HIS A 785 30.58 -28.56 59.55
C HIS A 785 29.14 -29.17 59.53
N GLU A 786 29.12 -30.46 59.15
CA GLU A 786 28.19 -31.65 59.24
C GLU A 786 27.18 -31.75 60.44
N GLN A 787 26.12 -32.60 60.52
CA GLN A 787 25.89 -34.02 60.13
C GLN A 787 24.41 -34.51 60.40
N VAL A 788 24.00 -35.66 59.80
CA VAL A 788 23.02 -36.73 60.25
C VAL A 788 21.51 -36.78 59.79
N LEU A 789 21.22 -37.83 58.99
CA LEU A 789 20.12 -38.85 58.86
C LEU A 789 18.62 -38.62 59.29
N ALA A 790 17.70 -39.13 58.45
CA ALA A 790 16.22 -39.32 58.62
C ALA A 790 15.87 -40.68 59.32
N PRO A 791 14.60 -41.13 59.64
CA PRO A 791 13.26 -40.79 59.08
C PRO A 791 12.00 -40.92 60.04
N LEU A 792 10.77 -40.82 59.45
CA LEU A 792 9.42 -41.34 59.83
C LEU A 792 8.35 -40.48 60.61
N HIS A 793 7.24 -40.20 59.89
CA HIS A 793 5.79 -40.51 60.17
C HIS A 793 4.76 -39.54 60.84
N LEU A 794 3.58 -39.47 60.17
CA LEU A 794 2.16 -39.24 60.59
C LEU A 794 1.73 -37.77 60.92
N PHE A 795 0.54 -37.23 60.62
CA PHE A 795 -0.72 -37.59 59.93
C PHE A 795 -1.54 -36.28 59.81
N PHE A 796 -2.23 -36.01 58.70
CA PHE A 796 -3.68 -35.71 58.67
C PHE A 796 -4.21 -35.71 57.23
N ASN A 797 -5.46 -36.16 57.11
CA ASN A 797 -6.09 -36.84 55.99
C ASN A 797 -7.01 -35.94 55.12
N PHE A 798 -7.23 -36.44 53.89
CA PHE A 798 -8.42 -36.47 52.99
C PHE A 798 -9.18 -35.18 52.61
N HIS A 799 -9.38 -34.82 51.32
CA HIS A 799 -10.04 -35.44 50.14
C HIS A 799 -11.59 -35.41 50.14
N ASN A 800 -12.17 -34.71 49.13
CA ASN A 800 -13.15 -35.18 48.11
C ASN A 800 -14.17 -34.08 47.69
N LYS A 801 -14.30 -33.72 46.39
CA LYS A 801 -15.08 -34.36 45.28
C LYS A 801 -16.60 -34.10 45.44
N LEU A 802 -17.45 -33.79 44.46
CA LEU A 802 -17.64 -34.11 43.02
C LEU A 802 -18.61 -33.06 42.42
N ASN A 803 -18.44 -32.56 41.20
CA ASN A 803 -18.92 -33.06 39.89
C ASN A 803 -20.45 -33.27 39.76
N PHE A 804 -21.05 -32.61 38.76
CA PHE A 804 -21.41 -33.24 37.48
C PHE A 804 -21.22 -32.25 36.32
#